data_AF-A0A5X8YW54-F1
#
_entry.id   AF-A0A5X8YW54-F1
#
_cell.length_a   1.000
_cell.length_b   1.000
_cell.length_c   1.000
_cell.angle_alpha   90.00
_cell.angle_beta   90.00
_cell.angle_gamma   90.00
#
_symmetry.space_group_name_H-M   'P 1'
#
loop_
_entity.id
_entity.type
_entity.pdbx_description
1 polymer ?
#
loop_
_entity_poly.entity_id
_entity_poly.type
_entity_poly.pdbx_seq_one_letter_code
_entity_poly.pdbx_strand_id
1 'polypeptide(L)'
;MVLQDTVQSTALGSYAKVNSGSNNSTAIGSFASVAANAENAIALGGGSDSNNAAKANAAAAIAIGNKTNALSSNSVAIGAGSNTTLSATNAIAIGNNTKASAENTISIGSENSLTTGSVAIGANARAGRGDILNLKDAGQPERIWIGKQNNIALGVGAVADGGRVISIGENAGSGTSDNWNIHNVNIGTNAGSQAKRNYSIALGYEAGMVQAGSQDGIEDGKRSPSINIGSQAGKNTVSYGNISVGDNAGTDITDKRSVNNTIIGNKAGVGLTSDDGKNSTFPGFGPGGNTLIGAASGRQLSGDSNVAIGSIAGDRAIGDNNIYVGHLAGQQSNSDRSIIIGSQAGLGTNNDRGVLIGNFANGGITTATRNVVGLGSSVKATGFESIAVGFNANSSANNATSIGRLANASGISAIALSTNAQASGENSVAIGNSAKAMATNTISIGTGNTVSGSNSGALGDPSTVSGVNSYSIGNNNIISASNSFVLGNAVNNAVDNSVVLGNNSAVSAAIATPGYSVNGVSHKFAGSSPVSTVSIGDSGKERTLTNVAAGRLSPVSTDAINGSQLFAVTSEVEKGNLFAGNTGTFNRRLGETTTIRGGLAEDAAASNKNIRTVAKDGQVDILLADNLDVTGVKTGDTLLNTDGLHITGGPSVTTGGINAGNRVISNVGDAVNDTDAVNKRQLDNLSTTVSRGWNIQANGGDTETVAPGDTVNVAQGDNIEVTRAGKTLNIATSRKVNFDNVAIGAITLDKDSGKISGLADGALAPDSRDAVTGSQLFSTHKNVSTNSQNIAANKAQIDSGL
;
A
#
# COMPACT_ATOMS: atom_id res chain seq x y z
N MET A 1 100.33 18.75 87.08
CA MET A 1 101.56 17.92 87.08
C MET A 1 101.76 17.40 85.66
N VAL A 2 102.75 17.94 84.96
CA VAL A 2 103.19 17.42 83.65
C VAL A 2 104.24 16.34 83.95
N LEU A 3 104.02 15.11 83.50
CA LEU A 3 105.00 14.02 83.66
C LEU A 3 106.11 14.17 82.61
N GLN A 4 107.33 13.69 82.90
CA GLN A 4 108.45 13.72 81.95
C GLN A 4 108.06 13.03 80.63
N ASP A 5 108.61 13.52 79.51
CA ASP A 5 108.37 13.10 78.11
C ASP A 5 107.08 13.64 77.44
N THR A 6 106.75 14.91 77.66
CA THR A 6 105.74 15.63 76.85
C THR A 6 106.28 16.96 76.33
N VAL A 7 106.01 17.29 75.07
CA VAL A 7 106.41 18.54 74.42
C VAL A 7 105.21 19.50 74.33
N GLN A 8 105.43 20.80 74.61
CA GLN A 8 104.46 21.90 74.44
C GLN A 8 103.07 21.64 75.08
N SER A 9 103.04 21.01 76.25
CA SER A 9 101.80 20.63 76.94
C SER A 9 101.57 21.45 78.21
N THR A 10 100.31 21.72 78.54
CA THR A 10 99.89 22.57 79.66
C THR A 10 99.02 21.80 80.64
N ALA A 11 99.37 21.76 81.92
CA ALA A 11 98.54 21.20 82.99
C ALA A 11 98.34 22.23 84.10
N LEU A 12 97.13 22.77 84.26
CA LEU A 12 96.83 23.87 85.18
C LEU A 12 95.60 23.57 86.07
N GLY A 13 95.80 23.54 87.39
CA GLY A 13 94.74 23.23 88.38
C GLY A 13 95.14 22.08 89.33
N SER A 14 94.45 21.99 90.47
CA SER A 14 94.71 20.95 91.48
C SER A 14 94.53 19.55 90.88
N TYR A 15 95.54 18.68 90.98
CA TYR A 15 95.54 17.32 90.41
C TYR A 15 95.32 17.23 88.88
N ALA A 16 95.42 18.34 88.14
CA ALA A 16 95.39 18.31 86.68
C ALA A 16 96.62 17.58 86.12
N LYS A 17 96.44 16.71 85.13
CA LYS A 17 97.50 15.82 84.61
C LYS A 17 97.50 15.73 83.08
N VAL A 18 98.68 15.84 82.49
CA VAL A 18 98.97 15.37 81.13
C VAL A 18 99.96 14.22 81.26
N ASN A 19 99.59 13.03 80.77
CA ASN A 19 100.41 11.82 80.87
C ASN A 19 101.47 11.76 79.76
N SER A 20 102.53 10.97 79.99
CA SER A 20 103.66 10.78 79.08
C SER A 20 103.22 10.42 77.65
N GLY A 21 103.94 10.93 76.65
CA GLY A 21 103.66 10.71 75.23
C GLY A 21 102.54 11.57 74.62
N SER A 22 101.96 12.50 75.37
CA SER A 22 100.79 13.30 74.94
C SER A 22 101.19 14.72 74.57
N ASN A 23 101.86 14.88 73.43
CA ASN A 23 102.40 16.18 72.97
C ASN A 23 101.28 17.17 72.63
N ASN A 24 101.58 18.48 72.68
CA ASN A 24 100.66 19.59 72.35
C ASN A 24 99.30 19.53 73.07
N SER A 25 99.26 18.97 74.28
CA SER A 25 98.00 18.69 74.98
C SER A 25 97.77 19.61 76.17
N THR A 26 96.50 19.87 76.47
CA THR A 26 96.10 20.85 77.50
C THR A 26 95.11 20.22 78.49
N ALA A 27 95.44 20.22 79.77
CA ALA A 27 94.56 19.84 80.88
C ALA A 27 94.38 21.02 81.85
N ILE A 28 93.19 21.62 81.93
CA ILE A 28 92.91 22.77 82.79
C ILE A 28 91.66 22.52 83.66
N GLY A 29 91.80 22.63 84.98
CA GLY A 29 90.74 22.39 85.96
C GLY A 29 91.08 21.31 87.00
N SER A 30 90.37 21.30 88.13
CA SER A 30 90.61 20.32 89.21
C SER A 30 90.41 18.89 88.72
N PHE A 31 91.42 18.02 88.85
CA PHE A 31 91.45 16.63 88.38
C PHE A 31 91.30 16.40 86.86
N ALA A 32 91.32 17.45 86.03
CA ALA A 32 91.26 17.32 84.57
C ALA A 32 92.45 16.51 84.05
N SER A 33 92.23 15.56 83.13
CA SER A 33 93.30 14.67 82.68
C SER A 33 93.32 14.39 81.19
N VAL A 34 94.53 14.38 80.62
CA VAL A 34 94.82 13.82 79.29
C VAL A 34 95.52 12.47 79.47
N ALA A 35 95.02 11.38 78.86
CA ALA A 35 95.60 10.02 78.95
C ALA A 35 96.99 9.93 78.29
N ALA A 36 97.71 8.81 78.46
CA ALA A 36 99.03 8.62 77.84
C ALA A 36 98.91 8.45 76.32
N ASN A 37 99.88 8.95 75.56
CA ASN A 37 99.90 8.94 74.08
C ASN A 37 98.70 9.63 73.40
N ALA A 38 98.01 10.54 74.11
CA ALA A 38 96.88 11.29 73.57
C ALA A 38 97.36 12.65 73.04
N GLU A 39 97.98 12.68 71.85
CA GLU A 39 98.51 13.92 71.28
C GLU A 39 97.42 14.90 70.86
N ASN A 40 97.68 16.21 70.94
CA ASN A 40 96.74 17.30 70.62
C ASN A 40 95.39 17.22 71.37
N ALA A 41 95.35 16.60 72.55
CA ALA A 41 94.12 16.47 73.33
C ALA A 41 93.89 17.65 74.27
N ILE A 42 92.61 17.96 74.53
CA ILE A 42 92.19 19.10 75.35
C ILE A 42 91.19 18.61 76.39
N ALA A 43 91.53 18.73 77.68
CA ALA A 43 90.65 18.46 78.81
C ALA A 43 90.45 19.75 79.62
N LEU A 44 89.25 20.36 79.57
CA LEU A 44 88.96 21.64 80.24
C LEU A 44 87.72 21.51 81.14
N GLY A 45 87.89 21.48 82.45
CA GLY A 45 86.77 21.36 83.39
C GLY A 45 87.14 20.58 84.64
N GLY A 46 86.70 21.09 85.80
CA GLY A 46 87.03 20.53 87.11
C GLY A 46 85.96 19.58 87.68
N GLY A 47 86.42 18.60 88.45
CA GLY A 47 85.58 17.67 89.24
C GLY A 47 85.88 17.74 90.73
N SER A 48 84.96 17.19 91.55
CA SER A 48 85.20 16.92 92.98
C SER A 48 86.27 15.83 93.20
N ASP A 49 86.44 14.95 92.21
CA ASP A 49 87.43 13.88 92.18
C ASP A 49 87.80 13.55 90.72
N SER A 50 88.66 12.55 90.53
CA SER A 50 89.04 12.06 89.21
C SER A 50 87.92 11.42 88.42
N ASN A 51 86.81 10.99 89.01
CA ASN A 51 85.68 10.39 88.30
C ASN A 51 84.74 11.45 87.71
N ASN A 52 84.72 12.64 88.31
CA ASN A 52 83.85 13.75 87.95
C ASN A 52 84.56 14.88 87.18
N ALA A 53 85.76 14.64 86.66
CA ALA A 53 86.53 15.62 85.91
C ALA A 53 86.41 15.46 84.38
N ALA A 54 86.91 16.46 83.62
CA ALA A 54 87.09 16.34 82.18
C ALA A 54 88.25 15.39 81.84
N LYS A 55 88.03 14.39 80.98
CA LYS A 55 89.05 13.44 80.53
C LYS A 55 89.13 13.33 79.01
N ALA A 56 90.26 13.70 78.45
CA ALA A 56 90.58 13.44 77.04
C ALA A 56 91.51 12.23 76.95
N ASN A 57 90.98 11.08 76.55
CA ASN A 57 91.67 9.79 76.70
C ASN A 57 92.28 9.23 75.40
N ALA A 58 92.26 10.00 74.31
CA ALA A 58 92.77 9.59 73.01
C ALA A 58 93.31 10.79 72.21
N ALA A 59 93.99 10.52 71.08
CA ALA A 59 94.58 11.57 70.24
C ALA A 59 93.50 12.51 69.66
N ALA A 60 93.77 13.81 69.66
CA ALA A 60 92.85 14.88 69.24
C ALA A 60 91.47 14.86 69.94
N ALA A 61 91.37 14.22 71.11
CA ALA A 61 90.15 14.20 71.90
C ALA A 61 89.96 15.51 72.66
N ILE A 62 88.74 16.05 72.65
CA ILE A 62 88.38 17.29 73.35
C ILE A 62 87.30 16.97 74.38
N ALA A 63 87.59 17.11 75.67
CA ALA A 63 86.65 16.94 76.77
C ALA A 63 86.51 18.26 77.53
N ILE A 64 85.32 18.87 77.54
CA ILE A 64 85.08 20.16 78.19
C ILE A 64 83.85 20.07 79.11
N GLY A 65 84.02 20.25 80.42
CA GLY A 65 82.93 20.18 81.41
C GLY A 65 83.19 19.24 82.58
N ASN A 66 82.28 19.23 83.56
CA ASN A 66 82.33 18.30 84.69
C ASN A 66 81.84 16.91 84.29
N LYS A 67 82.53 15.84 84.72
CA LYS A 67 82.20 14.43 84.42
C LYS A 67 82.14 14.13 82.91
N THR A 68 82.98 14.81 82.13
CA THR A 68 82.98 14.74 80.67
C THR A 68 84.12 13.85 80.18
N ASN A 69 83.86 12.82 79.38
CA ASN A 69 84.90 11.91 78.89
C ASN A 69 84.90 11.82 77.37
N ALA A 70 86.00 12.21 76.73
CA ALA A 70 86.27 11.95 75.32
C ALA A 70 87.19 10.74 75.19
N LEU A 71 86.63 9.55 74.93
CA LEU A 71 87.32 8.26 75.04
C LEU A 71 87.96 7.73 73.75
N SER A 72 87.65 8.30 72.58
CA SER A 72 88.19 7.87 71.28
C SER A 72 88.85 9.01 70.50
N SER A 73 89.64 8.66 69.48
CA SER A 73 90.40 9.62 68.67
C SER A 73 89.48 10.56 67.87
N ASN A 74 89.89 11.82 67.73
CA ASN A 74 89.11 12.89 67.08
C ASN A 74 87.69 13.07 67.65
N SER A 75 87.48 12.70 68.92
CA SER A 75 86.16 12.79 69.56
C SER A 75 86.03 14.04 70.42
N VAL A 76 84.84 14.65 70.39
CA VAL A 76 84.53 15.89 71.11
C VAL A 76 83.41 15.61 72.10
N ALA A 77 83.64 15.84 73.38
CA ALA A 77 82.66 15.77 74.45
C ALA A 77 82.62 17.13 75.17
N ILE A 78 81.48 17.84 75.14
CA ILE A 78 81.33 19.18 75.72
C ILE A 78 80.05 19.23 76.57
N GLY A 79 80.13 19.79 77.76
CA GLY A 79 79.04 19.92 78.73
C GLY A 79 79.01 18.81 79.79
N ALA A 80 78.27 19.05 80.87
CA ALA A 80 78.34 18.24 82.09
C ALA A 80 77.82 16.80 81.85
N GLY A 81 78.62 15.79 82.19
CA GLY A 81 78.25 14.38 82.02
C GLY A 81 78.29 13.87 80.58
N SER A 82 78.72 14.69 79.61
CA SER A 82 78.79 14.30 78.20
C SER A 82 79.95 13.33 77.93
N ASN A 83 79.68 12.25 77.20
CA ASN A 83 80.67 11.18 77.01
C ASN A 83 80.71 10.65 75.57
N THR A 84 81.90 10.43 75.04
CA THR A 84 82.13 9.56 73.87
C THR A 84 82.63 8.20 74.36
N THR A 85 82.30 7.10 73.67
CA THR A 85 82.80 5.76 74.02
C THR A 85 84.12 5.44 73.32
N LEU A 86 84.77 4.33 73.70
CA LEU A 86 85.99 3.83 73.04
C LEU A 86 85.77 3.55 71.53
N SER A 87 84.54 3.28 71.13
CA SER A 87 84.12 3.03 69.74
C SER A 87 83.70 4.30 68.98
N ALA A 88 83.79 5.49 69.58
CA ALA A 88 83.22 6.73 69.05
C ALA A 88 84.26 7.64 68.36
N THR A 89 85.00 7.07 67.40
CA THR A 89 85.98 7.83 66.58
C THR A 89 85.28 8.88 65.72
N ASN A 90 85.86 10.08 65.60
CA ASN A 90 85.26 11.22 64.87
C ASN A 90 83.84 11.60 65.35
N ALA A 91 83.53 11.40 66.63
CA ALA A 91 82.20 11.63 67.18
C ALA A 91 82.11 12.93 67.99
N ILE A 92 80.93 13.54 68.02
CA ILE A 92 80.63 14.77 68.73
C ILE A 92 79.50 14.51 69.74
N ALA A 93 79.72 14.85 71.01
CA ALA A 93 78.76 14.77 72.11
C ALA A 93 78.71 16.14 72.82
N ILE A 94 77.66 16.94 72.63
CA ILE A 94 77.55 18.29 73.19
C ILE A 94 76.23 18.43 73.97
N GLY A 95 76.29 18.71 75.26
CA GLY A 95 75.09 18.95 76.10
C GLY A 95 75.22 18.41 77.52
N ASN A 96 74.12 17.94 78.11
CA ASN A 96 74.09 17.42 79.48
C ASN A 96 73.80 15.91 79.47
N ASN A 97 74.67 15.11 80.07
CA ASN A 97 74.54 13.64 80.12
C ASN A 97 74.35 12.98 78.73
N THR A 98 74.81 13.63 77.66
CA THR A 98 74.66 13.08 76.31
C THR A 98 75.78 12.11 75.98
N LYS A 99 75.48 11.08 75.18
CA LYS A 99 76.44 10.03 74.83
C LYS A 99 76.56 9.89 73.32
N ALA A 100 77.80 9.87 72.82
CA ALA A 100 78.10 9.44 71.46
C ALA A 100 78.78 8.07 71.54
N SER A 101 78.07 7.02 71.11
CA SER A 101 78.44 5.61 71.34
C SER A 101 79.09 4.91 70.14
N ALA A 102 79.22 5.58 69.00
CA ALA A 102 79.68 4.97 67.74
C ALA A 102 80.43 5.97 66.85
N GLU A 103 81.10 5.45 65.82
CA GLU A 103 81.91 6.23 64.88
C GLU A 103 81.07 7.21 64.04
N ASN A 104 81.65 8.37 63.73
CA ASN A 104 81.05 9.41 62.89
C ASN A 104 79.65 9.86 63.36
N THR A 105 79.44 9.95 64.67
CA THR A 105 78.14 10.33 65.26
C THR A 105 78.12 11.76 65.76
N ILE A 106 76.95 12.41 65.72
CA ILE A 106 76.73 13.75 66.28
C ILE A 106 75.57 13.69 67.26
N SER A 107 75.84 13.91 68.54
CA SER A 107 74.89 13.86 69.63
C SER A 107 74.84 15.21 70.35
N ILE A 108 73.75 15.96 70.19
CA ILE A 108 73.61 17.31 70.77
C ILE A 108 72.31 17.39 71.59
N GLY A 109 72.39 17.69 72.89
CA GLY A 109 71.22 17.73 73.79
C GLY A 109 71.42 16.92 75.06
N SER A 110 70.41 16.16 75.48
CA SER A 110 70.44 15.38 76.72
C SER A 110 69.82 14.00 76.54
N GLU A 111 70.44 12.97 77.13
CA GLU A 111 69.96 11.58 77.13
C GLU A 111 69.78 10.94 75.74
N ASN A 112 70.58 11.37 74.76
CA ASN A 112 70.51 10.83 73.40
C ASN A 112 71.19 9.45 73.27
N SER A 113 70.71 8.62 72.32
CA SER A 113 71.27 7.31 71.96
C SER A 113 71.51 7.22 70.45
N LEU A 114 72.70 6.74 70.04
CA LEU A 114 73.12 6.74 68.64
C LEU A 114 73.88 5.48 68.23
N THR A 115 73.71 5.13 66.96
CA THR A 115 74.50 4.13 66.21
C THR A 115 75.40 4.80 65.16
N THR A 116 76.29 4.04 64.52
CA THR A 116 77.28 4.55 63.55
C THR A 116 76.67 5.45 62.46
N GLY A 117 77.33 6.59 62.19
CA GLY A 117 76.95 7.54 61.13
C GLY A 117 75.67 8.34 61.41
N SER A 118 75.12 8.27 62.63
CA SER A 118 73.84 8.89 62.98
C SER A 118 73.99 10.26 63.65
N VAL A 119 72.96 11.10 63.51
CA VAL A 119 72.83 12.42 64.10
C VAL A 119 71.59 12.46 65.01
N ALA A 120 71.77 12.80 66.28
CA ALA A 120 70.68 13.03 67.24
C ALA A 120 70.83 14.42 67.87
N ILE A 121 69.84 15.30 67.64
CA ILE A 121 69.82 16.67 68.17
C ILE A 121 68.49 16.93 68.87
N GLY A 122 68.50 17.23 70.16
CA GLY A 122 67.31 17.40 70.99
C GLY A 122 67.42 16.66 72.32
N ALA A 123 66.47 16.84 73.22
CA ALA A 123 66.35 16.03 74.43
C ALA A 123 65.64 14.71 74.10
N ASN A 124 66.17 13.58 74.60
CA ASN A 124 65.63 12.23 74.34
C ASN A 124 65.55 11.87 72.84
N ALA A 125 66.38 12.49 71.99
CA ALA A 125 66.45 12.14 70.58
C ALA A 125 67.21 10.82 70.42
N ARG A 126 66.62 9.86 69.70
CA ARG A 126 67.20 8.54 69.48
C ARG A 126 67.44 8.30 68.00
N ALA A 127 68.70 8.27 67.59
CA ALA A 127 69.10 7.97 66.22
C ALA A 127 69.78 6.60 66.17
N GLY A 128 68.96 5.55 66.33
CA GLY A 128 69.40 4.17 66.44
C GLY A 128 69.32 3.64 67.88
N ARG A 129 69.04 2.33 68.00
CA ARG A 129 68.91 1.64 69.29
C ARG A 129 70.20 0.93 69.69
N GLY A 130 70.68 1.19 70.92
CA GLY A 130 71.93 0.64 71.45
C GLY A 130 71.96 -0.87 71.70
N ASP A 131 70.80 -1.50 71.94
CA ASP A 131 70.69 -2.93 72.33
C ASP A 131 71.10 -3.94 71.24
N ILE A 132 71.47 -3.48 70.04
CA ILE A 132 71.71 -4.33 68.86
C ILE A 132 73.18 -4.41 68.43
N LEU A 133 74.12 -3.82 69.18
CA LEU A 133 75.55 -4.03 68.91
C LEU A 133 76.01 -5.50 69.11
N ASN A 134 75.17 -6.36 69.71
CA ASN A 134 75.50 -7.75 70.05
C ASN A 134 74.82 -8.84 69.19
N LEU A 135 73.98 -8.50 68.21
CA LEU A 135 73.28 -9.49 67.36
C LEU A 135 74.07 -9.74 66.06
N LYS A 136 75.26 -10.33 66.19
CA LYS A 136 76.07 -10.79 65.05
C LYS A 136 75.92 -12.31 64.91
N ASP A 137 74.70 -12.80 64.73
CA ASP A 137 74.51 -14.23 64.46
C ASP A 137 74.91 -14.53 63.02
N ALA A 138 75.92 -15.40 62.87
CA ALA A 138 76.42 -15.88 61.60
C ALA A 138 75.35 -16.72 60.90
N GLY A 139 74.60 -16.11 59.97
CA GLY A 139 73.61 -16.81 59.15
C GLY A 139 72.38 -16.00 58.75
N GLN A 140 72.18 -14.80 59.27
CA GLN A 140 71.04 -13.96 58.89
C GLN A 140 71.36 -13.08 57.66
N PRO A 141 70.40 -12.87 56.72
CA PRO A 141 70.61 -12.05 55.53
C PRO A 141 70.97 -10.60 55.86
N GLU A 142 71.74 -9.94 54.97
CA GLU A 142 72.31 -8.58 55.12
C GLU A 142 71.31 -7.46 55.52
N ARG A 143 69.99 -7.72 55.47
CA ARG A 143 68.95 -6.77 55.91
C ARG A 143 69.06 -6.34 57.38
N ILE A 144 69.73 -7.12 58.24
CA ILE A 144 69.85 -6.79 59.68
C ILE A 144 70.96 -5.75 59.95
N TRP A 145 71.95 -5.60 59.06
CA TRP A 145 73.11 -4.72 59.27
C TRP A 145 72.95 -3.34 58.61
N ILE A 146 72.30 -3.27 57.44
CA ILE A 146 71.99 -2.00 56.75
C ILE A 146 70.91 -1.20 57.52
N GLY A 147 70.07 -1.89 58.29
CA GLY A 147 68.87 -1.35 58.93
C GLY A 147 69.09 -0.52 60.18
N LYS A 148 70.31 -0.06 60.55
CA LYS A 148 70.50 0.68 61.83
C LYS A 148 71.56 1.79 61.82
N GLN A 149 72.11 2.18 60.67
CA GLN A 149 73.11 3.25 60.54
C GLN A 149 72.57 4.44 59.74
N ASN A 150 73.28 5.58 59.81
CA ASN A 150 72.96 6.78 59.03
C ASN A 150 71.56 7.35 59.30
N ASN A 151 71.17 7.40 60.58
CA ASN A 151 69.89 7.95 61.00
C ASN A 151 70.00 9.44 61.37
N ILE A 152 68.94 10.20 61.16
CA ILE A 152 68.84 11.61 61.56
C ILE A 152 67.62 11.74 62.47
N ALA A 153 67.80 12.09 63.75
CA ALA A 153 66.74 12.39 64.70
C ALA A 153 66.93 13.81 65.24
N LEU A 154 66.06 14.75 64.86
CA LEU A 154 66.16 16.16 65.24
C LEU A 154 64.85 16.62 65.91
N GLY A 155 64.89 17.04 67.17
CA GLY A 155 63.72 17.44 67.94
C GLY A 155 63.57 16.65 69.24
N VAL A 156 62.76 17.18 70.17
CA VAL A 156 62.50 16.53 71.46
C VAL A 156 61.76 15.21 71.22
N GLY A 157 62.31 14.10 71.72
CA GLY A 157 61.69 12.77 71.60
C GLY A 157 61.64 12.19 70.18
N ALA A 158 62.33 12.79 69.20
CA ALA A 158 62.42 12.25 67.84
C ALA A 158 63.14 10.88 67.84
N VAL A 159 62.62 9.90 67.09
CA VAL A 159 63.16 8.53 67.04
C VAL A 159 63.36 8.08 65.59
N ALA A 160 64.59 7.69 65.25
CA ALA A 160 65.02 7.17 63.96
C ALA A 160 65.81 5.87 64.16
N ASP A 161 65.10 4.76 64.41
CA ASP A 161 65.72 3.48 64.83
C ASP A 161 65.94 2.45 63.71
N GLY A 162 65.29 2.62 62.56
CA GLY A 162 65.22 1.60 61.49
C GLY A 162 66.27 1.71 60.38
N GLY A 163 67.25 2.62 60.47
CA GLY A 163 68.34 2.73 59.49
C GLY A 163 67.96 3.56 58.26
N ARG A 164 68.82 4.53 57.94
CA ARG A 164 68.58 5.54 56.89
C ARG A 164 67.23 6.25 57.07
N VAL A 165 66.85 6.48 58.32
CA VAL A 165 65.61 7.19 58.69
C VAL A 165 65.92 8.64 58.97
N ILE A 166 65.06 9.53 58.51
CA ILE A 166 65.05 10.95 58.87
C ILE A 166 63.81 11.20 59.71
N SER A 167 63.98 11.65 60.95
CA SER A 167 62.90 12.04 61.86
C SER A 167 63.17 13.42 62.42
N ILE A 168 62.33 14.40 62.07
CA ILE A 168 62.52 15.82 62.41
C ILE A 168 61.21 16.35 63.01
N GLY A 169 61.25 16.89 64.22
CA GLY A 169 60.09 17.39 64.94
C GLY A 169 59.87 16.66 66.26
N GLU A 170 59.00 17.21 67.10
CA GLU A 170 58.68 16.63 68.41
C GLU A 170 58.03 15.25 68.23
N ASN A 171 58.60 14.22 68.88
CA ASN A 171 58.11 12.83 68.84
C ASN A 171 57.97 12.22 67.42
N ALA A 172 58.61 12.79 66.39
CA ALA A 172 58.60 12.23 65.04
C ALA A 172 59.22 10.81 65.03
N GLY A 173 58.55 9.85 64.38
CA GLY A 173 58.98 8.46 64.29
C GLY A 173 58.96 7.65 65.61
N SER A 174 58.51 8.26 66.71
CA SER A 174 58.47 7.65 68.04
C SER A 174 57.51 6.45 68.15
N GLY A 175 57.64 5.66 69.22
CA GLY A 175 56.58 4.72 69.62
C GLY A 175 56.64 3.30 69.02
N THR A 176 57.51 3.04 68.03
CA THR A 176 57.71 1.66 67.56
C THR A 176 58.77 0.94 68.39
N SER A 177 58.38 -0.22 68.94
CA SER A 177 59.28 -1.08 69.73
C SER A 177 60.08 -2.04 68.85
N ASP A 178 59.69 -2.26 67.60
CA ASP A 178 60.46 -3.03 66.62
C ASP A 178 61.44 -2.14 65.83
N ASN A 179 62.45 -2.77 65.25
CA ASN A 179 63.55 -2.11 64.54
C ASN A 179 63.36 -2.06 63.02
N TRP A 180 62.11 -2.12 62.55
CA TRP A 180 61.79 -2.44 61.15
C TRP A 180 61.07 -1.29 60.43
N ASN A 181 61.56 -0.08 60.63
CA ASN A 181 61.08 1.15 60.01
C ASN A 181 62.19 1.78 59.16
N ILE A 182 62.54 1.14 58.04
CA ILE A 182 63.74 1.48 57.27
C ILE A 182 63.42 2.50 56.18
N HIS A 183 64.37 3.39 55.84
CA HIS A 183 64.25 4.37 54.74
C HIS A 183 63.01 5.29 54.83
N ASN A 184 62.60 5.65 56.05
CA ASN A 184 61.46 6.55 56.26
C ASN A 184 61.88 8.01 56.41
N VAL A 185 61.00 8.93 56.01
CA VAL A 185 61.13 10.37 56.23
C VAL A 185 59.92 10.86 57.03
N ASN A 186 60.13 11.17 58.30
CA ASN A 186 59.14 11.68 59.24
C ASN A 186 59.48 13.13 59.60
N ILE A 187 58.66 14.10 59.23
CA ILE A 187 58.92 15.51 59.47
C ILE A 187 57.65 16.19 59.98
N GLY A 188 57.68 16.68 61.22
CA GLY A 188 56.56 17.31 61.92
C GLY A 188 56.30 16.68 63.29
N THR A 189 55.54 17.38 64.14
CA THR A 189 55.16 16.86 65.47
C THR A 189 54.34 15.58 65.31
N ASN A 190 54.75 14.51 65.99
CA ASN A 190 54.15 13.16 65.94
C ASN A 190 54.08 12.52 64.54
N ALA A 191 54.78 13.06 63.54
CA ALA A 191 54.80 12.49 62.19
C ALA A 191 55.37 11.06 62.23
N GLY A 192 54.65 10.09 61.65
CA GLY A 192 55.03 8.67 61.63
C GLY A 192 55.10 8.02 63.01
N SER A 193 54.62 8.68 64.07
CA SER A 193 54.61 8.09 65.42
C SER A 193 53.73 6.84 65.44
N GLN A 194 54.22 5.78 66.08
CA GLN A 194 53.58 4.47 66.18
C GLN A 194 53.32 3.80 64.81
N ALA A 195 53.90 4.28 63.70
CA ALA A 195 53.67 3.66 62.39
C ALA A 195 54.71 2.56 62.12
N LYS A 196 54.26 1.36 61.72
CA LYS A 196 55.11 0.27 61.19
C LYS A 196 55.13 0.30 59.67
N ARG A 197 56.04 1.07 59.07
CA ARG A 197 56.12 1.22 57.60
C ARG A 197 57.57 1.27 57.14
N ASN A 198 57.84 0.86 55.91
CA ASN A 198 59.14 1.01 55.27
C ASN A 198 59.02 1.94 54.06
N TYR A 199 60.12 2.59 53.68
CA TYR A 199 60.19 3.43 52.47
C TYR A 199 59.09 4.50 52.40
N SER A 200 58.66 5.01 53.56
CA SER A 200 57.48 5.86 53.70
C SER A 200 57.81 7.31 54.03
N ILE A 201 56.92 8.21 53.63
CA ILE A 201 57.02 9.63 53.90
C ILE A 201 55.84 10.02 54.80
N ALA A 202 56.14 10.75 55.87
CA ALA A 202 55.18 11.39 56.77
C ALA A 202 55.62 12.85 56.97
N LEU A 203 54.92 13.81 56.37
CA LEU A 203 55.24 15.23 56.44
C LEU A 203 54.04 16.02 56.95
N GLY A 204 54.12 16.59 58.16
CA GLY A 204 53.08 17.40 58.77
C GLY A 204 52.78 17.00 60.23
N TYR A 205 51.93 17.79 60.88
CA TYR A 205 51.43 17.48 62.23
C TYR A 205 50.64 16.17 62.21
N GLU A 206 51.07 15.16 62.99
CA GLU A 206 50.45 13.83 63.10
C GLU A 206 50.27 13.07 61.76
N ALA A 207 51.02 13.44 60.72
CA ALA A 207 50.98 12.75 59.43
C ALA A 207 51.42 11.29 59.61
N GLY A 208 50.64 10.33 59.13
CA GLY A 208 50.90 8.90 59.23
C GLY A 208 50.94 8.36 60.67
N MET A 209 50.52 9.14 61.67
CA MET A 209 50.47 8.70 63.06
C MET A 209 49.45 7.58 63.22
N VAL A 210 49.79 6.53 63.97
CA VAL A 210 48.85 5.44 64.30
C VAL A 210 48.59 5.46 65.81
N GLN A 211 47.42 5.05 66.27
CA GLN A 211 47.17 4.90 67.69
C GLN A 211 47.98 3.71 68.25
N ALA A 212 48.50 3.85 69.48
CA ALA A 212 49.20 2.76 70.16
C ALA A 212 48.30 1.52 70.27
N GLY A 213 48.82 0.35 69.86
CA GLY A 213 48.06 -0.91 69.82
C GLY A 213 47.29 -1.16 68.52
N SER A 214 46.97 -0.13 67.72
CA SER A 214 46.27 -0.28 66.44
C SER A 214 47.15 -0.79 65.29
N GLN A 215 48.37 -1.23 65.61
CA GLN A 215 49.32 -1.77 64.64
C GLN A 215 49.09 -3.26 64.34
N ASP A 216 48.16 -3.90 65.06
CA ASP A 216 47.78 -5.30 64.86
C ASP A 216 47.24 -5.51 63.45
N GLY A 217 47.99 -6.20 62.59
CA GLY A 217 47.56 -6.58 61.25
C GLY A 217 48.53 -6.27 60.11
N ILE A 218 49.60 -5.49 60.36
CA ILE A 218 50.70 -5.39 59.40
C ILE A 218 51.58 -6.62 59.61
N GLU A 219 51.30 -7.70 58.86
CA GLU A 219 52.19 -8.87 58.82
C GLU A 219 53.61 -8.42 58.52
N ASP A 220 54.59 -9.09 59.13
CA ASP A 220 56.00 -8.86 58.83
C ASP A 220 56.24 -9.25 57.36
N GLY A 221 56.26 -8.24 56.47
CA GLY A 221 56.26 -8.39 55.02
C GLY A 221 55.27 -7.49 54.26
N LYS A 222 54.22 -6.97 54.93
CA LYS A 222 53.18 -6.08 54.35
C LYS A 222 53.40 -4.60 54.70
N ARG A 223 54.66 -4.15 54.78
CA ARG A 223 55.06 -2.77 55.12
C ARG A 223 55.25 -1.89 53.87
N SER A 224 54.25 -1.85 52.97
CA SER A 224 54.38 -1.15 51.69
C SER A 224 54.61 0.37 51.85
N PRO A 225 55.35 1.00 50.91
CA PRO A 225 55.58 2.45 50.91
C PRO A 225 54.28 3.22 50.99
N SER A 226 54.19 4.20 51.88
CA SER A 226 53.07 5.13 51.96
C SER A 226 53.58 6.56 51.99
N ILE A 227 52.80 7.47 51.41
CA ILE A 227 53.13 8.90 51.38
C ILE A 227 52.01 9.62 52.13
N ASN A 228 52.31 10.24 53.26
CA ASN A 228 51.36 11.02 54.03
C ASN A 228 51.89 12.45 54.15
N ILE A 229 51.22 13.42 53.55
CA ILE A 229 51.67 14.82 53.47
C ILE A 229 50.51 15.74 53.83
N GLY A 230 50.62 16.49 54.92
CA GLY A 230 49.58 17.39 55.43
C GLY A 230 49.30 17.14 56.91
N SER A 231 48.55 18.06 57.52
CA SER A 231 48.06 17.90 58.90
C SER A 231 47.14 16.68 58.99
N GLN A 232 47.48 15.74 59.87
CA GLN A 232 46.76 14.49 60.11
C GLN A 232 46.59 13.58 58.87
N ALA A 233 47.31 13.82 57.77
CA ALA A 233 47.21 12.95 56.59
C ALA A 233 47.57 11.51 56.97
N GLY A 234 46.75 10.52 56.62
CA GLY A 234 47.00 9.11 56.94
C GLY A 234 46.97 8.77 58.44
N LYS A 235 46.46 9.66 59.30
CA LYS A 235 46.34 9.42 60.74
C LYS A 235 45.34 8.29 61.03
N ASN A 236 45.68 7.41 61.98
CA ASN A 236 44.93 6.22 62.36
C ASN A 236 44.65 5.24 61.21
N THR A 237 45.46 5.28 60.15
CA THR A 237 45.31 4.40 58.99
C THR A 237 46.19 3.17 59.13
N VAL A 238 45.55 2.01 59.26
CA VAL A 238 46.21 0.71 59.45
C VAL A 238 46.51 0.00 58.13
N SER A 239 45.91 0.47 57.02
CA SER A 239 46.23 -0.03 55.69
C SER A 239 47.50 0.60 55.11
N TYR A 240 48.10 -0.11 54.15
CA TYR A 240 49.40 0.22 53.56
C TYR A 240 49.30 0.59 52.08
N GLY A 241 50.36 1.16 51.52
CA GLY A 241 50.43 1.52 50.10
C GLY A 241 49.72 2.82 49.73
N ASN A 242 49.18 3.55 50.71
CA ASN A 242 48.36 4.73 50.43
C ASN A 242 49.21 5.98 50.18
N ILE A 243 48.78 6.79 49.22
CA ILE A 243 49.21 8.18 49.04
C ILE A 243 48.10 9.05 49.62
N SER A 244 48.39 9.82 50.66
CA SER A 244 47.46 10.70 51.36
C SER A 244 48.06 12.10 51.42
N VAL A 245 47.51 13.04 50.66
CA VAL A 245 48.03 14.40 50.52
C VAL A 245 46.92 15.42 50.80
N GLY A 246 47.06 16.23 51.84
CA GLY A 246 46.09 17.23 52.27
C GLY A 246 45.75 17.11 53.75
N ASP A 247 45.10 18.14 54.30
CA ASP A 247 44.65 18.12 55.69
C ASP A 247 43.54 17.08 55.90
N ASN A 248 43.73 16.17 56.87
CA ASN A 248 42.88 15.02 57.14
C ASN A 248 42.66 14.08 55.93
N ALA A 249 43.56 14.07 54.94
CA ALA A 249 43.46 13.14 53.82
C ALA A 249 43.71 11.70 54.32
N GLY A 250 42.82 10.77 54.01
CA GLY A 250 42.98 9.34 54.30
C GLY A 250 43.08 9.03 55.79
N THR A 251 42.38 9.76 56.66
CA THR A 251 42.31 9.44 58.10
C THR A 251 41.35 8.31 58.40
N ASP A 252 41.62 7.60 59.50
CA ASP A 252 40.73 6.58 60.08
C ASP A 252 40.36 5.44 59.11
N ILE A 253 41.28 5.09 58.20
CA ILE A 253 41.15 3.90 57.35
C ILE A 253 41.52 2.68 58.21
N THR A 254 40.50 2.14 58.87
CA THR A 254 40.63 1.02 59.82
C THR A 254 40.51 -0.35 59.13
N ASP A 255 40.00 -0.39 57.89
CA ASP A 255 40.00 -1.61 57.10
C ASP A 255 41.38 -1.87 56.48
N LYS A 256 41.99 -2.98 56.88
CA LYS A 256 43.31 -3.43 56.42
C LYS A 256 43.34 -3.78 54.94
N ARG A 257 42.20 -4.06 54.32
CA ARG A 257 42.07 -4.41 52.89
C ARG A 257 42.07 -3.18 51.98
N SER A 258 41.74 -1.99 52.52
CA SER A 258 41.78 -0.71 51.78
C SER A 258 43.21 -0.25 51.53
N VAL A 259 43.94 -0.94 50.66
CA VAL A 259 45.35 -0.71 50.36
C VAL A 259 45.53 0.00 49.02
N ASN A 260 46.72 0.58 48.79
CA ASN A 260 47.13 1.17 47.50
C ASN A 260 46.23 2.32 46.99
N ASN A 261 45.61 3.09 47.89
CA ASN A 261 44.75 4.21 47.50
C ASN A 261 45.58 5.47 47.16
N THR A 262 45.11 6.25 46.18
CA THR A 262 45.60 7.62 45.92
C THR A 262 44.56 8.61 46.43
N ILE A 263 44.87 9.36 47.48
CA ILE A 263 43.97 10.23 48.23
C ILE A 263 44.57 11.63 48.30
N ILE A 264 43.99 12.59 47.60
CA ILE A 264 44.52 13.94 47.46
C ILE A 264 43.40 14.97 47.68
N GLY A 265 43.48 15.77 48.74
CA GLY A 265 42.53 16.82 49.07
C GLY A 265 42.13 16.86 50.54
N ASN A 266 41.61 18.00 51.00
CA ASN A 266 41.14 18.14 52.38
C ASN A 266 40.03 17.13 52.68
N LYS A 267 40.19 16.32 53.73
CA LYS A 267 39.22 15.29 54.15
C LYS A 267 38.86 14.25 53.08
N ALA A 268 39.66 14.11 52.02
CA ALA A 268 39.47 13.06 51.02
C ALA A 268 39.70 11.69 51.69
N GLY A 269 38.89 10.68 51.36
CA GLY A 269 39.07 9.30 51.83
C GLY A 269 38.98 9.10 53.35
N VAL A 270 38.43 10.05 54.11
CA VAL A 270 38.25 9.91 55.57
C VAL A 270 37.29 8.76 55.86
N GLY A 271 37.70 7.79 56.67
CA GLY A 271 36.90 6.62 57.01
C GLY A 271 36.60 5.71 55.82
N LEU A 272 37.50 5.67 54.83
CA LEU A 272 37.43 4.72 53.71
C LEU A 272 37.41 3.27 54.25
N THR A 273 36.55 2.46 53.68
CA THR A 273 36.46 1.02 53.95
C THR A 273 36.46 0.24 52.64
N SER A 274 37.01 -0.96 52.69
CA SER A 274 36.89 -1.96 51.61
C SER A 274 35.70 -2.82 52.01
N ASP A 275 34.98 -3.39 51.04
CA ASP A 275 33.86 -4.32 51.26
C ASP A 275 32.52 -3.70 51.69
N ASP A 276 31.53 -3.81 50.80
CA ASP A 276 30.11 -3.58 51.05
C ASP A 276 29.31 -4.87 51.26
N GLY A 277 29.98 -6.03 51.39
CA GLY A 277 29.36 -7.34 51.48
C GLY A 277 28.86 -7.90 50.13
N LYS A 278 29.06 -7.21 49.00
CA LYS A 278 28.68 -7.71 47.65
C LYS A 278 29.82 -8.39 46.90
N ASN A 279 31.06 -8.27 47.38
CA ASN A 279 32.26 -8.75 46.68
C ASN A 279 32.48 -10.29 46.77
N SER A 280 31.47 -11.06 47.20
CA SER A 280 31.56 -12.52 47.30
C SER A 280 31.18 -13.28 46.02
N THR A 281 30.67 -12.61 44.97
CA THR A 281 30.09 -13.30 43.79
C THR A 281 30.77 -13.09 42.45
N PHE A 282 31.85 -12.29 42.33
CA PHE A 282 32.48 -12.04 41.03
C PHE A 282 34.00 -12.35 41.01
N PRO A 283 34.41 -13.46 40.36
CA PRO A 283 35.83 -13.80 40.23
C PRO A 283 36.53 -12.86 39.22
N GLY A 284 37.66 -12.26 39.62
CA GLY A 284 38.56 -11.55 38.71
C GLY A 284 38.99 -10.14 39.14
N PHE A 285 38.29 -9.52 40.10
CA PHE A 285 38.65 -8.23 40.65
C PHE A 285 39.16 -8.43 42.08
N GLY A 286 40.48 -8.37 42.26
CA GLY A 286 41.10 -8.37 43.58
C GLY A 286 40.87 -7.03 44.31
N PRO A 287 41.28 -6.93 45.58
CA PRO A 287 41.23 -5.66 46.32
C PRO A 287 42.05 -4.61 45.56
N GLY A 288 41.37 -3.60 45.02
CA GLY A 288 41.95 -2.55 44.19
C GLY A 288 41.88 -1.19 44.86
N GLY A 289 42.95 -0.41 44.76
CA GLY A 289 43.06 0.91 45.37
C GLY A 289 42.13 1.94 44.72
N ASN A 290 41.55 2.80 45.53
CA ASN A 290 40.71 3.90 45.08
C ASN A 290 41.57 5.13 44.67
N THR A 291 41.10 5.90 43.69
CA THR A 291 41.67 7.20 43.31
C THR A 291 40.72 8.32 43.71
N LEU A 292 41.01 9.02 44.80
CA LEU A 292 40.15 10.02 45.44
C LEU A 292 40.85 11.39 45.40
N ILE A 293 40.40 12.29 44.53
CA ILE A 293 41.02 13.61 44.31
C ILE A 293 39.98 14.71 44.46
N GLY A 294 40.17 15.62 45.42
CA GLY A 294 39.26 16.74 45.71
C GLY A 294 38.82 16.79 47.18
N ALA A 295 38.33 17.94 47.62
CA ALA A 295 37.88 18.11 49.01
C ALA A 295 36.72 17.14 49.33
N ALA A 296 36.87 16.37 50.41
CA ALA A 296 35.94 15.33 50.84
C ALA A 296 35.56 14.28 49.77
N SER A 297 36.39 14.12 48.73
CA SER A 297 36.21 13.05 47.73
C SER A 297 36.35 11.67 48.40
N GLY A 298 35.43 10.76 48.12
CA GLY A 298 35.38 9.41 48.69
C GLY A 298 35.34 9.36 50.22
N ARG A 299 34.87 10.43 50.88
CA ARG A 299 34.71 10.43 52.33
C ARG A 299 33.66 9.39 52.72
N GLN A 300 34.00 8.49 53.64
CA GLN A 300 33.18 7.34 54.05
C GLN A 300 32.73 6.46 52.87
N LEU A 301 33.53 6.41 51.80
CA LEU A 301 33.32 5.48 50.70
C LEU A 301 33.53 4.03 51.21
N SER A 302 32.68 3.12 50.77
CA SER A 302 32.79 1.68 51.02
C SER A 302 32.91 0.95 49.69
N GLY A 303 34.10 0.48 49.34
CA GLY A 303 34.32 -0.25 48.11
C GLY A 303 35.72 -0.07 47.52
N ASP A 304 36.00 -0.87 46.50
CA ASP A 304 37.29 -1.01 45.86
C ASP A 304 37.28 -0.50 44.41
N SER A 305 38.47 -0.10 43.92
CA SER A 305 38.69 0.33 42.53
C SER A 305 37.81 1.50 42.05
N ASN A 306 37.36 2.37 42.94
CA ASN A 306 36.61 3.56 42.57
C ASN A 306 37.53 4.73 42.21
N VAL A 307 37.11 5.54 41.25
CA VAL A 307 37.72 6.82 40.91
C VAL A 307 36.75 7.92 41.31
N ALA A 308 37.10 8.77 42.27
CA ALA A 308 36.29 9.92 42.68
C ALA A 308 37.10 11.21 42.54
N ILE A 309 36.73 12.06 41.58
CA ILE A 309 37.42 13.30 41.25
C ILE A 309 36.46 14.48 41.33
N GLY A 310 36.65 15.37 42.30
CA GLY A 310 35.79 16.53 42.55
C GLY A 310 35.47 16.72 44.02
N SER A 311 34.93 17.90 44.36
CA SER A 311 34.51 18.19 45.73
C SER A 311 33.29 17.33 46.10
N ILE A 312 33.40 16.50 47.15
CA ILE A 312 32.34 15.62 47.67
C ILE A 312 31.93 14.54 46.64
N ALA A 313 32.75 14.24 45.65
CA ALA A 313 32.51 13.11 44.73
C ALA A 313 32.61 11.78 45.50
N GLY A 314 31.67 10.86 45.28
CA GLY A 314 31.65 9.54 45.94
C GLY A 314 31.49 9.58 47.47
N ASP A 315 31.06 10.70 48.04
CA ASP A 315 30.81 10.84 49.48
C ASP A 315 29.74 9.86 49.95
N ARG A 316 30.08 8.98 50.90
CA ARG A 316 29.24 7.88 51.39
C ARG A 316 28.71 6.96 50.29
N ALA A 317 29.40 6.86 49.17
CA ALA A 317 29.05 5.87 48.16
C ALA A 317 29.42 4.46 48.66
N ILE A 318 28.71 3.48 48.14
CA ILE A 318 28.84 2.06 48.43
C ILE A 318 28.90 1.33 47.09
N GLY A 319 29.94 0.53 46.89
CA GLY A 319 30.09 -0.30 45.69
C GLY A 319 31.43 -0.10 45.00
N ASP A 320 31.67 -0.95 44.01
CA ASP A 320 32.99 -1.16 43.43
C ASP A 320 33.07 -0.70 41.97
N ASN A 321 34.28 -0.38 41.51
CA ASN A 321 34.59 -0.09 40.11
C ASN A 321 33.81 1.09 39.51
N ASN A 322 33.46 2.09 40.31
CA ASN A 322 32.74 3.27 39.84
C ASN A 322 33.67 4.42 39.46
N ILE A 323 33.22 5.25 38.52
CA ILE A 323 33.85 6.52 38.17
C ILE A 323 32.90 7.65 38.56
N TYR A 324 33.29 8.45 39.54
CA TYR A 324 32.60 9.64 40.03
C TYR A 324 33.42 10.88 39.67
N VAL A 325 32.91 11.75 38.79
CA VAL A 325 33.65 12.96 38.38
C VAL A 325 32.74 14.19 38.43
N GLY A 326 33.05 15.16 39.28
CA GLY A 326 32.31 16.40 39.46
C GLY A 326 31.92 16.67 40.91
N HIS A 327 31.36 17.84 41.18
CA HIS A 327 30.88 18.20 42.52
C HIS A 327 29.69 17.32 42.91
N LEU A 328 29.74 16.65 44.07
CA LEU A 328 28.67 15.75 44.56
C LEU A 328 28.32 14.58 43.61
N ALA A 329 29.18 14.27 42.63
CA ALA A 329 28.95 13.15 41.72
C ALA A 329 28.93 11.83 42.52
N GLY A 330 27.86 11.05 42.39
CA GLY A 330 27.70 9.77 43.06
C GLY A 330 27.63 9.82 44.59
N GLN A 331 27.33 10.97 45.19
CA GLN A 331 27.11 11.05 46.63
C GLN A 331 25.98 10.07 47.03
N GLN A 332 26.21 9.27 48.08
CA GLN A 332 25.28 8.25 48.57
C GLN A 332 24.85 7.22 47.51
N SER A 333 25.62 7.07 46.42
CA SER A 333 25.37 6.07 45.40
C SER A 333 25.65 4.66 45.94
N ASN A 334 24.77 3.70 45.69
CA ASN A 334 24.97 2.27 45.96
C ASN A 334 25.34 1.47 44.69
N SER A 335 25.85 2.19 43.68
CA SER A 335 26.11 1.70 42.33
C SER A 335 27.38 0.85 42.23
N ASP A 336 27.41 -0.05 41.26
CA ASP A 336 28.57 -0.87 40.91
C ASP A 336 28.90 -0.70 39.42
N ARG A 337 30.19 -0.68 39.07
CA ARG A 337 30.68 -0.62 37.66
C ARG A 337 30.10 0.55 36.85
N SER A 338 29.77 1.66 37.50
CA SER A 338 29.04 2.76 36.88
C SER A 338 29.92 3.97 36.60
N ILE A 339 29.60 4.69 35.53
CA ILE A 339 30.21 5.97 35.15
C ILE A 339 29.23 7.08 35.52
N ILE A 340 29.58 7.95 36.45
CA ILE A 340 28.76 9.03 36.99
C ILE A 340 29.56 10.33 36.93
N ILE A 341 29.22 11.20 35.97
CA ILE A 341 29.99 12.40 35.64
C ILE A 341 29.05 13.62 35.61
N GLY A 342 29.37 14.67 36.35
CA GLY A 342 28.62 15.92 36.40
C GLY A 342 28.23 16.31 37.82
N SER A 343 27.89 17.60 38.00
CA SER A 343 27.47 18.09 39.31
C SER A 343 26.17 17.43 39.76
N GLN A 344 26.16 16.79 40.93
CA GLN A 344 25.03 16.04 41.51
C GLN A 344 24.48 14.91 40.61
N ALA A 345 25.28 14.43 39.65
CA ALA A 345 24.95 13.23 38.89
C ALA A 345 24.94 12.01 39.84
N GLY A 346 23.99 11.10 39.67
CA GLY A 346 23.96 9.84 40.43
C GLY A 346 23.76 9.98 41.95
N LEU A 347 23.20 11.10 42.43
CA LEU A 347 22.91 11.29 43.85
C LEU A 347 21.92 10.24 44.34
N GLY A 348 22.33 9.38 45.29
CA GLY A 348 21.46 8.35 45.89
C GLY A 348 21.09 7.20 44.95
N THR A 349 21.75 7.08 43.80
CA THR A 349 21.39 6.06 42.80
C THR A 349 21.94 4.68 43.14
N ASN A 350 21.24 3.64 42.71
CA ASN A 350 21.68 2.24 42.82
C ASN A 350 21.73 1.62 41.42
N ASN A 351 22.78 1.91 40.66
CA ASN A 351 22.93 1.45 39.27
C ASN A 351 24.04 0.42 39.15
N ASP A 352 23.76 -0.72 38.52
CA ASP A 352 24.79 -1.67 38.11
C ASP A 352 25.12 -1.49 36.63
N ARG A 353 26.38 -1.19 36.28
CA ARG A 353 26.84 -0.88 34.89
C ARG A 353 26.10 0.30 34.24
N GLY A 354 25.78 1.34 34.99
CA GLY A 354 25.11 2.54 34.47
C GLY A 354 26.09 3.59 33.91
N VAL A 355 25.65 4.39 32.94
CA VAL A 355 26.35 5.57 32.45
C VAL A 355 25.46 6.79 32.67
N LEU A 356 25.83 7.67 33.60
CA LEU A 356 25.13 8.90 33.94
C LEU A 356 26.07 10.09 33.73
N ILE A 357 25.79 10.93 32.74
CA ILE A 357 26.63 12.07 32.38
C ILE A 357 25.77 13.32 32.23
N GLY A 358 26.00 14.32 33.09
CA GLY A 358 25.31 15.61 33.08
C GLY A 358 24.91 16.09 34.46
N ASN A 359 24.63 17.39 34.60
CA ASN A 359 24.21 17.96 35.87
C ASN A 359 22.84 17.40 36.30
N PHE A 360 22.73 16.90 37.53
CA PHE A 360 21.53 16.20 38.05
C PHE A 360 21.08 14.98 37.24
N ALA A 361 21.96 14.35 36.45
CA ALA A 361 21.61 13.10 35.77
C ALA A 361 21.22 12.03 36.80
N ASN A 362 19.96 11.57 36.75
CA ASN A 362 19.35 10.65 37.73
C ASN A 362 19.45 11.08 39.22
N GLY A 363 19.58 12.38 39.51
CA GLY A 363 19.73 12.84 40.90
C GLY A 363 18.49 12.54 41.76
N GLY A 364 18.66 11.86 42.90
CA GLY A 364 17.63 11.63 43.91
C GLY A 364 16.73 10.40 43.69
N ILE A 365 17.15 9.46 42.84
CA ILE A 365 16.34 8.30 42.45
C ILE A 365 16.92 7.03 43.09
N THR A 366 16.14 6.39 43.97
CA THR A 366 16.59 5.29 44.85
C THR A 366 16.27 3.89 44.31
N THR A 367 15.69 3.77 43.12
CA THR A 367 15.36 2.46 42.53
C THR A 367 16.61 1.78 42.01
N ALA A 368 16.76 0.49 42.30
CA ALA A 368 17.83 -0.32 41.72
C ALA A 368 17.60 -0.44 40.20
N THR A 369 18.56 0.00 39.40
CA THR A 369 18.53 -0.16 37.93
C THR A 369 19.83 -0.79 37.45
N ARG A 370 19.84 -1.30 36.22
CA ARG A 370 21.02 -1.92 35.60
C ARG A 370 21.09 -1.52 34.14
N ASN A 371 22.31 -1.40 33.62
CA ASN A 371 22.59 -1.11 32.20
C ASN A 371 21.92 0.18 31.68
N VAL A 372 21.71 1.18 32.54
CA VAL A 372 21.06 2.44 32.14
C VAL A 372 22.04 3.41 31.48
N VAL A 373 21.52 4.24 30.56
CA VAL A 373 22.27 5.32 29.92
C VAL A 373 21.50 6.63 30.09
N GLY A 374 21.99 7.53 30.93
CA GLY A 374 21.47 8.87 31.13
C GLY A 374 22.48 9.92 30.68
N LEU A 375 22.25 10.62 29.57
CA LEU A 375 23.17 11.64 29.02
C LEU A 375 22.46 12.98 28.85
N GLY A 376 22.77 13.97 29.68
CA GLY A 376 22.18 15.30 29.65
C GLY A 376 21.85 15.83 31.04
N SER A 377 21.53 17.13 31.13
CA SER A 377 21.11 17.71 32.41
C SER A 377 19.69 17.26 32.78
N SER A 378 19.53 16.86 34.05
CA SER A 378 18.26 16.42 34.65
C SER A 378 17.59 15.24 33.94
N VAL A 379 18.36 14.40 33.24
CA VAL A 379 17.85 13.15 32.66
C VAL A 379 17.34 12.21 33.75
N LYS A 380 16.33 11.40 33.41
CA LYS A 380 15.72 10.38 34.26
C LYS A 380 15.67 9.04 33.54
N ALA A 381 16.78 8.32 33.51
CA ALA A 381 16.89 6.93 33.06
C ALA A 381 16.63 5.98 34.24
N THR A 382 15.37 5.77 34.60
CA THR A 382 14.98 5.05 35.83
C THR A 382 14.43 3.66 35.60
N GLY A 383 14.07 3.32 34.36
CA GLY A 383 13.73 1.96 33.99
C GLY A 383 14.97 1.09 33.87
N PHE A 384 14.82 -0.22 34.09
CA PHE A 384 15.87 -1.20 33.77
C PHE A 384 16.23 -1.14 32.28
N GLU A 385 17.52 -1.17 31.93
CA GLU A 385 18.01 -1.10 30.53
C GLU A 385 17.49 0.13 29.75
N SER A 386 17.18 1.22 30.45
CA SER A 386 16.63 2.43 29.84
C SER A 386 17.69 3.39 29.32
N ILE A 387 17.34 4.15 28.28
CA ILE A 387 18.21 5.15 27.63
C ILE A 387 17.52 6.51 27.62
N ALA A 388 17.98 7.46 28.43
CA ALA A 388 17.52 8.85 28.41
C ALA A 388 18.64 9.81 27.96
N VAL A 389 18.46 10.48 26.82
CA VAL A 389 19.45 11.42 26.25
C VAL A 389 18.81 12.77 25.95
N GLY A 390 19.36 13.86 26.47
CA GLY A 390 18.89 15.23 26.26
C GLY A 390 18.37 15.91 27.53
N PHE A 391 18.19 17.23 27.49
CA PHE A 391 17.73 17.99 28.66
C PHE A 391 16.36 17.50 29.15
N ASN A 392 16.31 17.02 30.39
CA ASN A 392 15.10 16.55 31.08
C ASN A 392 14.37 15.44 30.30
N ALA A 393 15.10 14.60 29.56
CA ALA A 393 14.58 13.38 28.96
C ALA A 393 14.26 12.35 30.06
N ASN A 394 13.14 11.63 29.93
CA ASN A 394 12.61 10.71 30.93
C ASN A 394 12.31 9.34 30.31
N SER A 395 13.12 8.34 30.63
CA SER A 395 12.87 6.93 30.34
C SER A 395 12.59 6.20 31.65
N SER A 396 11.31 6.11 32.00
CA SER A 396 10.88 5.67 33.33
C SER A 396 10.42 4.22 33.42
N ALA A 397 10.19 3.57 32.28
CA ALA A 397 9.84 2.16 32.20
C ALA A 397 11.00 1.31 31.67
N ASN A 398 10.93 0.01 31.89
CA ASN A 398 11.97 -0.94 31.46
C ASN A 398 12.10 -0.96 29.94
N ASN A 399 13.33 -1.07 29.44
CA ASN A 399 13.69 -1.04 28.02
C ASN A 399 13.24 0.24 27.27
N ALA A 400 12.86 1.29 28.00
CA ALA A 400 12.39 2.53 27.40
C ALA A 400 13.55 3.37 26.87
N THR A 401 13.35 4.02 25.73
CA THR A 401 14.33 4.92 25.10
C THR A 401 13.70 6.29 24.88
N SER A 402 14.25 7.33 25.50
CA SER A 402 13.85 8.73 25.32
C SER A 402 15.04 9.57 24.87
N ILE A 403 15.05 10.06 23.63
CA ILE A 403 16.15 10.89 23.08
C ILE A 403 15.58 12.22 22.59
N GLY A 404 15.91 13.32 23.27
CA GLY A 404 15.48 14.67 22.94
C GLY A 404 15.11 15.49 24.17
N ARG A 405 15.03 16.81 24.00
CA ARG A 405 14.60 17.72 25.08
C ARG A 405 13.18 17.38 25.51
N LEU A 406 12.97 17.08 26.80
CA LEU A 406 11.66 16.68 27.36
C LEU A 406 11.03 15.43 26.71
N ALA A 407 11.80 14.59 26.01
CA ALA A 407 11.30 13.32 25.50
C ALA A 407 10.89 12.42 26.69
N ASN A 408 9.73 11.78 26.62
CA ASN A 408 9.17 10.99 27.72
C ASN A 408 8.73 9.61 27.23
N ALA A 409 9.51 8.58 27.54
CA ALA A 409 9.16 7.18 27.34
C ALA A 409 8.77 6.56 28.70
N SER A 410 7.47 6.40 28.92
CA SER A 410 6.90 5.89 30.18
C SER A 410 6.21 4.53 30.05
N GLY A 411 6.09 4.00 28.82
CA GLY A 411 5.65 2.62 28.58
C GLY A 411 6.83 1.65 28.51
N ILE A 412 6.60 0.38 28.86
CA ILE A 412 7.63 -0.67 28.74
C ILE A 412 8.02 -0.82 27.26
N SER A 413 9.32 -0.90 26.98
CA SER A 413 9.86 -0.98 25.62
C SER A 413 9.43 0.19 24.71
N ALA A 414 9.03 1.32 25.29
CA ALA A 414 8.57 2.48 24.53
C ALA A 414 9.74 3.33 23.99
N ILE A 415 9.55 3.94 22.84
CA ILE A 415 10.54 4.76 22.15
C ILE A 415 9.98 6.17 21.96
N ALA A 416 10.58 7.19 22.58
CA ALA A 416 10.26 8.61 22.42
C ALA A 416 11.47 9.37 21.85
N LEU A 417 11.39 9.85 20.61
CA LEU A 417 12.50 10.54 19.94
C LEU A 417 12.10 11.96 19.51
N SER A 418 13.00 12.92 19.69
CA SER A 418 12.85 14.36 19.49
C SER A 418 12.20 15.12 20.66
N THR A 419 12.02 16.43 20.47
CA THR A 419 11.53 17.34 21.50
C THR A 419 10.09 17.01 21.89
N ASN A 420 9.85 16.85 23.20
CA ASN A 420 8.50 16.68 23.76
C ASN A 420 7.72 15.46 23.21
N ALA A 421 8.41 14.50 22.59
CA ALA A 421 7.81 13.23 22.17
C ALA A 421 7.39 12.43 23.40
N GLN A 422 6.21 11.82 23.36
CA GLN A 422 5.62 11.10 24.48
C GLN A 422 5.18 9.70 24.05
N ALA A 423 5.91 8.68 24.51
CA ALA A 423 5.59 7.27 24.30
C ALA A 423 5.14 6.67 25.65
N SER A 424 3.83 6.68 25.90
CA SER A 424 3.25 6.28 27.19
C SER A 424 2.62 4.89 27.19
N GLY A 425 2.35 4.30 26.01
CA GLY A 425 1.89 2.93 25.90
C GLY A 425 3.03 1.90 25.87
N GLU A 426 2.75 0.66 26.26
CA GLU A 426 3.68 -0.45 26.10
C GLU A 426 3.97 -0.72 24.62
N ASN A 427 5.23 -1.00 24.28
CA ASN A 427 5.73 -1.16 22.90
C ASN A 427 5.36 0.01 21.97
N SER A 428 5.18 1.22 22.52
CA SER A 428 4.77 2.38 21.73
C SER A 428 5.96 3.14 21.16
N VAL A 429 5.76 3.78 20.01
CA VAL A 429 6.79 4.52 19.27
C VAL A 429 6.28 5.93 18.98
N ALA A 430 6.88 6.94 19.60
CA ALA A 430 6.65 8.35 19.34
C ALA A 430 7.91 8.99 18.77
N ILE A 431 7.90 9.42 17.51
CA ILE A 431 9.07 10.02 16.85
C ILE A 431 8.65 11.35 16.22
N GLY A 432 9.24 12.45 16.68
CA GLY A 432 8.98 13.78 16.15
C GLY A 432 8.50 14.77 17.22
N ASN A 433 8.49 16.05 16.87
CA ASN A 433 8.20 17.11 17.83
C ASN A 433 6.76 16.99 18.34
N SER A 434 6.60 16.78 19.64
CA SER A 434 5.28 16.61 20.30
C SER A 434 4.43 15.45 19.76
N ALA A 435 5.04 14.43 19.15
CA ALA A 435 4.37 13.17 18.80
C ALA A 435 3.93 12.42 20.07
N LYS A 436 2.74 11.83 20.09
CA LYS A 436 2.18 11.13 21.26
C LYS A 436 1.65 9.74 20.89
N ALA A 437 2.31 8.70 21.40
CA ALA A 437 1.92 7.30 21.28
C ALA A 437 1.44 6.80 22.66
N MET A 438 0.14 6.91 22.92
CA MET A 438 -0.45 6.89 24.28
C MET A 438 -1.01 5.53 24.71
N ALA A 439 -1.20 4.59 23.79
CA ALA A 439 -1.75 3.26 24.08
C ALA A 439 -0.81 2.13 23.61
N THR A 440 -1.11 0.89 23.99
CA THR A 440 -0.26 -0.27 23.69
C THR A 440 -0.12 -0.51 22.19
N ASN A 441 1.09 -0.87 21.75
CA ASN A 441 1.45 -1.14 20.35
C ASN A 441 1.08 0.01 19.40
N THR A 442 1.27 1.26 19.84
CA THR A 442 0.96 2.45 19.02
C THR A 442 2.17 3.04 18.32
N ILE A 443 1.95 3.60 17.12
CA ILE A 443 2.99 4.27 16.33
C ILE A 443 2.56 5.71 16.04
N SER A 444 3.32 6.70 16.48
CA SER A 444 3.07 8.12 16.23
C SER A 444 4.35 8.76 15.69
N ILE A 445 4.43 8.96 14.38
CA ILE A 445 5.64 9.47 13.72
C ILE A 445 5.32 10.74 12.93
N GLY A 446 6.03 11.83 13.23
CA GLY A 446 5.84 13.16 12.66
C GLY A 446 5.56 14.22 13.74
N THR A 447 5.01 15.36 13.37
CA THR A 447 4.81 16.48 14.30
C THR A 447 3.39 16.46 14.87
N GLY A 448 3.25 16.58 16.19
CA GLY A 448 1.95 16.78 16.84
C GLY A 448 0.91 15.65 16.73
N ASN A 449 1.25 14.51 16.12
CA ASN A 449 0.35 13.35 16.05
C ASN A 449 -0.04 12.86 17.45
N THR A 450 -1.27 12.42 17.62
CA THR A 450 -1.77 11.81 18.86
C THR A 450 -2.47 10.50 18.55
N VAL A 451 -1.88 9.39 18.99
CA VAL A 451 -2.41 8.04 18.78
C VAL A 451 -2.76 7.44 20.14
N SER A 452 -4.06 7.30 20.41
CA SER A 452 -4.61 6.79 21.67
C SER A 452 -5.43 5.51 21.52
N GLY A 453 -5.73 5.08 20.29
CA GLY A 453 -6.27 3.74 20.04
C GLY A 453 -5.17 2.68 20.15
N SER A 454 -5.44 1.54 20.80
CA SER A 454 -4.48 0.43 20.84
C SER A 454 -4.28 -0.19 19.45
N ASN A 455 -3.07 -0.70 19.18
CA ASN A 455 -2.72 -1.30 17.89
C ASN A 455 -2.94 -0.36 16.68
N SER A 456 -2.78 0.94 16.90
CA SER A 456 -3.06 1.98 15.89
C SER A 456 -1.81 2.78 15.53
N GLY A 457 -1.86 3.51 14.42
CA GLY A 457 -0.73 4.31 13.96
C GLY A 457 -1.08 5.62 13.25
N ALA A 458 -0.18 6.59 13.32
CA ALA A 458 -0.22 7.82 12.54
C ALA A 458 1.18 8.19 12.03
N LEU A 459 1.26 8.49 10.74
CA LEU A 459 2.47 8.96 10.05
C LEU A 459 2.13 10.26 9.29
N GLY A 460 2.56 11.42 9.79
CA GLY A 460 2.20 12.75 9.22
C GLY A 460 2.26 13.92 10.20
N ASP A 461 1.54 15.02 9.93
CA ASP A 461 1.54 16.25 10.75
C ASP A 461 0.23 17.06 10.64
N PRO A 462 -0.47 17.34 11.75
CA PRO A 462 -0.76 16.43 12.86
C PRO A 462 -2.00 15.58 12.55
N SER A 463 -2.06 14.34 13.03
CA SER A 463 -3.23 13.47 12.95
C SER A 463 -3.59 12.92 14.34
N THR A 464 -4.89 12.77 14.60
CA THR A 464 -5.42 12.16 15.83
C THR A 464 -6.07 10.82 15.50
N VAL A 465 -5.60 9.74 16.10
CA VAL A 465 -6.13 8.38 15.90
C VAL A 465 -6.51 7.78 17.26
N SER A 466 -7.80 7.82 17.59
CA SER A 466 -8.35 7.28 18.83
C SER A 466 -9.06 5.93 18.65
N GLY A 467 -9.44 5.58 17.42
CA GLY A 467 -9.97 4.26 17.11
C GLY A 467 -8.90 3.16 17.22
N VAL A 468 -9.31 1.98 17.67
CA VAL A 468 -8.41 0.82 17.81
C VAL A 468 -8.18 0.13 16.47
N ASN A 469 -7.00 -0.47 16.27
CA ASN A 469 -6.61 -1.12 15.01
C ASN A 469 -6.70 -0.20 13.78
N SER A 470 -6.46 1.10 13.95
CA SER A 470 -6.67 2.11 12.91
C SER A 470 -5.38 2.81 12.53
N TYR A 471 -5.24 3.18 11.27
CA TYR A 471 -4.02 3.78 10.74
C TYR A 471 -4.29 5.03 9.90
N SER A 472 -3.46 6.05 10.11
CA SER A 472 -3.44 7.28 9.32
C SER A 472 -2.07 7.47 8.66
N ILE A 473 -2.06 7.73 7.36
CA ILE A 473 -0.90 8.25 6.64
C ILE A 473 -1.32 9.57 5.98
N GLY A 474 -0.76 10.66 6.48
CA GLY A 474 -1.05 12.03 6.07
C GLY A 474 -1.44 12.96 7.22
N ASN A 475 -2.03 14.09 6.87
CA ASN A 475 -2.06 15.29 7.70
C ASN A 475 -3.49 15.70 8.05
N ASN A 476 -3.69 16.25 9.25
CA ASN A 476 -4.96 16.79 9.73
C ASN A 476 -6.11 15.77 9.71
N ASN A 477 -5.82 14.49 9.93
CA ASN A 477 -6.86 13.46 10.00
C ASN A 477 -7.32 13.24 11.45
N ILE A 478 -8.61 13.01 11.64
CA ILE A 478 -9.24 12.66 12.92
C ILE A 478 -9.98 11.34 12.74
N ILE A 479 -9.44 10.27 13.31
CA ILE A 479 -9.92 8.90 13.15
C ILE A 479 -10.36 8.36 14.51
N SER A 480 -11.64 8.48 14.82
CA SER A 480 -12.27 7.83 15.99
C SER A 480 -12.79 6.42 15.69
N ALA A 481 -12.94 6.08 14.41
CA ALA A 481 -13.41 4.79 13.96
C ALA A 481 -12.35 3.68 14.12
N SER A 482 -12.82 2.47 14.42
CA SER A 482 -12.00 1.27 14.63
C SER A 482 -11.82 0.48 13.34
N ASN A 483 -10.69 -0.22 13.22
CA ASN A 483 -10.31 -0.99 12.03
C ASN A 483 -10.29 -0.16 10.74
N SER A 484 -10.02 1.14 10.84
CA SER A 484 -10.09 2.06 9.69
C SER A 484 -8.70 2.41 9.17
N PHE A 485 -8.56 2.54 7.85
CA PHE A 485 -7.31 2.94 7.21
C PHE A 485 -7.51 4.21 6.41
N VAL A 486 -6.72 5.24 6.70
CA VAL A 486 -6.77 6.53 5.99
C VAL A 486 -5.41 6.80 5.36
N LEU A 487 -5.41 6.99 4.04
CA LEU A 487 -4.28 7.49 3.27
C LEU A 487 -4.70 8.78 2.57
N GLY A 488 -4.44 9.92 3.20
CA GLY A 488 -4.98 11.20 2.75
C GLY A 488 -4.78 12.30 3.79
N ASN A 489 -5.32 13.48 3.50
CA ASN A 489 -5.30 14.61 4.43
C ASN A 489 -6.72 15.12 4.66
N ALA A 490 -6.94 15.73 5.83
CA ALA A 490 -8.21 16.32 6.24
C ALA A 490 -9.41 15.35 6.21
N VAL A 491 -9.18 14.09 6.59
CA VAL A 491 -10.23 13.07 6.72
C VAL A 491 -10.66 12.97 8.19
N ASN A 492 -11.89 13.42 8.46
CA ASN A 492 -12.40 13.59 9.84
C ASN A 492 -13.74 12.88 10.09
N ASN A 493 -14.12 11.98 9.20
CA ASN A 493 -15.39 11.28 9.19
C ASN A 493 -15.24 9.79 8.83
N ALA A 494 -14.07 9.21 9.14
CA ALA A 494 -13.87 7.77 9.01
C ALA A 494 -14.95 7.02 9.82
N VAL A 495 -15.48 5.95 9.23
CA VAL A 495 -16.41 5.01 9.90
C VAL A 495 -15.70 3.68 10.11
N ASP A 496 -16.23 2.82 10.98
CA ASP A 496 -15.59 1.55 11.32
C ASP A 496 -15.35 0.70 10.06
N ASN A 497 -14.22 0.00 10.03
CA ASN A 497 -13.77 -0.88 8.95
C ASN A 497 -13.56 -0.18 7.59
N SER A 498 -13.63 1.16 7.52
CA SER A 498 -13.52 1.88 6.25
C SER A 498 -12.08 2.06 5.79
N VAL A 499 -11.92 2.17 4.48
CA VAL A 499 -10.67 2.59 3.85
C VAL A 499 -10.94 3.92 3.16
N VAL A 500 -10.18 4.96 3.49
CA VAL A 500 -10.33 6.29 2.89
C VAL A 500 -9.03 6.65 2.17
N LEU A 501 -9.14 6.92 0.87
CA LEU A 501 -8.01 7.22 -0.01
C LEU A 501 -8.19 8.63 -0.60
N GLY A 502 -7.17 9.46 -0.42
CA GLY A 502 -7.08 10.80 -1.02
C GLY A 502 -7.38 11.96 -0.07
N ASN A 503 -6.87 13.13 -0.46
CA ASN A 503 -7.08 14.40 0.23
C ASN A 503 -8.57 14.81 0.22
N ASN A 504 -9.10 15.26 1.36
CA ASN A 504 -10.48 15.70 1.54
C ASN A 504 -11.55 14.67 1.12
N SER A 505 -11.21 13.38 1.17
CA SER A 505 -12.19 12.31 0.95
C SER A 505 -13.11 12.18 2.17
N ALA A 506 -14.37 11.86 1.92
CA ALA A 506 -15.38 11.66 2.94
C ALA A 506 -15.91 10.23 2.84
N VAL A 507 -16.13 9.56 3.96
CA VAL A 507 -16.80 8.27 3.97
C VAL A 507 -18.09 8.34 4.78
N SER A 508 -19.09 7.61 4.31
CA SER A 508 -20.36 7.37 5.01
C SER A 508 -20.49 5.87 5.29
N ALA A 509 -21.35 5.51 6.24
CA ALA A 509 -21.69 4.12 6.48
C ALA A 509 -22.16 3.45 5.18
N ALA A 510 -21.77 2.20 4.97
CA ALA A 510 -22.12 1.46 3.76
C ALA A 510 -23.64 1.29 3.67
N ILE A 511 -24.21 1.58 2.49
CA ILE A 511 -25.65 1.45 2.23
C ILE A 511 -25.91 0.15 1.48
N ALA A 512 -26.73 -0.73 2.06
CA ALA A 512 -27.15 -1.97 1.42
C ALA A 512 -27.98 -1.68 0.16
N THR A 513 -27.52 -2.16 -0.99
CA THR A 513 -28.22 -2.03 -2.27
C THR A 513 -28.58 -3.43 -2.78
N PRO A 514 -29.72 -4.01 -2.37
CA PRO A 514 -30.03 -5.41 -2.65
C PRO A 514 -30.44 -5.68 -4.09
N GLY A 515 -30.81 -4.65 -4.83
CA GLY A 515 -31.27 -4.76 -6.20
C GLY A 515 -31.87 -3.48 -6.74
N TYR A 516 -32.38 -3.57 -7.95
CA TYR A 516 -33.10 -2.50 -8.66
C TYR A 516 -34.21 -3.11 -9.52
N SER A 517 -35.18 -2.31 -9.97
CA SER A 517 -36.24 -2.78 -10.87
C SER A 517 -36.19 -2.10 -12.22
N VAL A 518 -36.29 -2.87 -13.30
CA VAL A 518 -36.42 -2.38 -14.68
C VAL A 518 -37.76 -2.84 -15.21
N ASN A 519 -38.62 -1.90 -15.64
CA ASN A 519 -39.96 -2.21 -16.18
C ASN A 519 -40.79 -3.14 -15.27
N GLY A 520 -40.69 -2.96 -13.95
CA GLY A 520 -41.39 -3.80 -12.97
C GLY A 520 -40.75 -5.16 -12.68
N VAL A 521 -39.67 -5.53 -13.37
CA VAL A 521 -38.89 -6.75 -13.10
C VAL A 521 -37.77 -6.43 -12.11
N SER A 522 -37.75 -7.14 -10.99
CA SER A 522 -36.73 -6.96 -9.95
C SER A 522 -35.45 -7.75 -10.27
N HIS A 523 -34.31 -7.07 -10.21
CA HIS A 523 -32.97 -7.64 -10.36
C HIS A 523 -32.23 -7.55 -9.02
N LYS A 524 -31.72 -8.69 -8.53
CA LYS A 524 -30.91 -8.76 -7.30
C LYS A 524 -29.44 -8.57 -7.63
N PHE A 525 -28.72 -7.87 -6.76
CA PHE A 525 -27.27 -7.74 -6.84
C PHE A 525 -26.56 -8.73 -5.90
N ALA A 526 -25.43 -9.26 -6.34
CA ALA A 526 -24.47 -9.91 -5.45
C ALA A 526 -23.86 -8.88 -4.50
N GLY A 527 -23.40 -9.32 -3.31
CA GLY A 527 -22.78 -8.41 -2.33
C GLY A 527 -23.72 -7.36 -1.73
N SER A 528 -25.02 -7.64 -1.68
CA SER A 528 -26.08 -6.70 -1.24
C SER A 528 -25.95 -6.13 0.18
N SER A 529 -25.09 -6.72 1.03
CA SER A 529 -24.84 -6.29 2.41
C SER A 529 -23.34 -5.99 2.62
N PRO A 530 -22.84 -4.85 2.13
CA PRO A 530 -21.45 -4.46 2.33
C PRO A 530 -21.15 -4.19 3.80
N VAL A 531 -19.98 -4.64 4.27
CA VAL A 531 -19.53 -4.41 5.66
C VAL A 531 -19.00 -3.00 5.90
N SER A 532 -18.42 -2.38 4.88
CA SER A 532 -17.90 -1.01 4.90
C SER A 532 -17.64 -0.51 3.47
N THR A 533 -17.06 0.67 3.35
CA THR A 533 -16.81 1.36 2.08
C THR A 533 -15.34 1.70 1.92
N VAL A 534 -14.82 1.53 0.70
CA VAL A 534 -13.59 2.21 0.26
C VAL A 534 -14.00 3.56 -0.34
N SER A 535 -13.75 4.66 0.37
CA SER A 535 -14.00 6.00 -0.16
C SER A 535 -12.77 6.54 -0.88
N ILE A 536 -12.95 7.00 -2.12
CA ILE A 536 -11.91 7.65 -2.92
C ILE A 536 -12.22 9.14 -3.18
N GLY A 537 -13.18 9.74 -2.49
CA GLY A 537 -13.61 11.11 -2.77
C GLY A 537 -14.72 11.61 -1.86
N ASP A 538 -15.25 12.77 -2.21
CA ASP A 538 -16.40 13.42 -1.58
C ASP A 538 -17.19 14.12 -2.69
N SER A 539 -18.39 14.63 -2.41
CA SER A 539 -19.19 15.38 -3.38
C SER A 539 -18.39 16.59 -3.91
N GLY A 540 -18.22 16.66 -5.24
CA GLY A 540 -17.41 17.69 -5.91
C GLY A 540 -15.89 17.46 -5.83
N LYS A 541 -15.45 16.32 -5.28
CA LYS A 541 -14.05 15.89 -5.14
C LYS A 541 -13.89 14.43 -5.56
N GLU A 542 -14.66 14.02 -6.57
CA GLU A 542 -14.66 12.67 -7.10
C GLU A 542 -13.31 12.33 -7.74
N ARG A 543 -12.97 11.05 -7.74
CA ARG A 543 -11.77 10.54 -8.40
C ARG A 543 -12.15 9.47 -9.41
N THR A 544 -11.41 9.43 -10.51
CA THR A 544 -11.48 8.32 -11.45
C THR A 544 -10.67 7.13 -10.92
N LEU A 545 -11.18 5.93 -11.17
CA LEU A 545 -10.43 4.69 -10.98
C LEU A 545 -10.03 4.17 -12.37
N THR A 546 -8.74 4.21 -12.69
CA THR A 546 -8.22 3.90 -14.03
C THR A 546 -7.51 2.55 -14.06
N ASN A 547 -7.34 1.99 -15.26
CA ASN A 547 -6.72 0.67 -15.49
C ASN A 547 -7.45 -0.49 -14.78
N VAL A 548 -8.78 -0.38 -14.65
CA VAL A 548 -9.63 -1.46 -14.14
C VAL A 548 -9.82 -2.50 -15.25
N ALA A 549 -9.33 -3.72 -15.01
CA ALA A 549 -9.59 -4.86 -15.89
C ALA A 549 -11.10 -5.18 -15.95
N ALA A 550 -11.55 -5.83 -17.02
CA ALA A 550 -12.96 -6.18 -17.15
C ALA A 550 -13.41 -7.14 -16.04
N GLY A 551 -14.47 -6.79 -15.31
CA GLY A 551 -15.06 -7.63 -14.28
C GLY A 551 -15.75 -8.85 -14.86
N ARG A 552 -15.82 -9.96 -14.12
CA ARG A 552 -16.52 -11.16 -14.59
C ARG A 552 -18.03 -10.89 -14.65
N LEU A 553 -18.68 -11.28 -15.75
CA LEU A 553 -20.13 -11.13 -15.92
C LEU A 553 -20.84 -12.42 -15.45
N SER A 554 -21.35 -12.43 -14.22
CA SER A 554 -22.16 -13.53 -13.67
C SER A 554 -23.11 -13.06 -12.55
N PRO A 555 -24.18 -13.81 -12.22
CA PRO A 555 -25.15 -13.41 -11.18
C PRO A 555 -24.59 -13.24 -9.77
N VAL A 556 -23.38 -13.77 -9.52
CA VAL A 556 -22.71 -13.74 -8.20
C VAL A 556 -21.49 -12.82 -8.17
N SER A 557 -21.20 -12.11 -9.27
CA SER A 557 -20.00 -11.28 -9.40
C SER A 557 -20.07 -10.04 -8.52
N THR A 558 -18.97 -9.74 -7.83
CA THR A 558 -18.75 -8.50 -7.07
C THR A 558 -17.54 -7.72 -7.61
N ASP A 559 -17.16 -7.96 -8.86
CA ASP A 559 -16.06 -7.26 -9.53
C ASP A 559 -16.53 -5.88 -10.01
N ALA A 560 -15.63 -4.89 -10.03
CA ALA A 560 -15.91 -3.60 -10.66
C ALA A 560 -16.08 -3.76 -12.19
N ILE A 561 -17.02 -3.01 -12.76
CA ILE A 561 -17.24 -2.94 -14.22
C ILE A 561 -16.42 -1.78 -14.78
N ASN A 562 -15.70 -2.02 -15.87
CA ASN A 562 -14.95 -0.96 -16.56
C ASN A 562 -15.74 -0.36 -17.74
N GLY A 563 -15.20 0.71 -18.32
CA GLY A 563 -15.87 1.42 -19.43
C GLY A 563 -16.08 0.58 -20.69
N SER A 564 -15.21 -0.38 -21.01
CA SER A 564 -15.35 -1.21 -22.22
C SER A 564 -16.51 -2.21 -22.12
N GLN A 565 -16.78 -2.73 -20.92
CA GLN A 565 -17.94 -3.60 -20.68
C GLN A 565 -19.26 -2.84 -20.84
N LEU A 566 -19.35 -1.63 -20.26
CA LEU A 566 -20.54 -0.80 -20.42
C LEU A 566 -20.72 -0.37 -21.89
N PHE A 567 -19.62 0.01 -22.55
CA PHE A 567 -19.64 0.33 -23.98
C PHE A 567 -20.14 -0.82 -24.84
N ALA A 568 -19.74 -2.07 -24.56
CA ALA A 568 -20.24 -3.25 -25.28
C ALA A 568 -21.76 -3.43 -25.13
N VAL A 569 -22.32 -3.15 -23.95
CA VAL A 569 -23.79 -3.17 -23.76
C VAL A 569 -24.45 -2.05 -24.57
N THR A 570 -23.90 -0.83 -24.49
CA THR A 570 -24.41 0.31 -25.26
C THR A 570 -24.39 0.04 -26.76
N SER A 571 -23.32 -0.54 -27.30
CA SER A 571 -23.22 -0.82 -28.73
C SER A 571 -24.25 -1.84 -29.22
N GLU A 572 -24.66 -2.78 -28.38
CA GLU A 572 -25.74 -3.72 -28.71
C GLU A 572 -27.11 -3.05 -28.64
N VAL A 573 -27.37 -2.24 -27.60
CA VAL A 573 -28.63 -1.49 -27.45
C VAL A 573 -28.84 -0.50 -28.61
N GLU A 574 -27.75 0.11 -29.11
CA GLU A 574 -27.79 1.05 -30.22
C GLU A 574 -28.11 0.43 -31.58
N LYS A 575 -28.00 -0.90 -31.75
CA LYS A 575 -28.37 -1.57 -33.01
C LYS A 575 -29.85 -1.46 -33.33
N GLY A 576 -30.70 -1.31 -32.30
CA GLY A 576 -32.15 -1.22 -32.45
C GLY A 576 -32.79 -2.50 -33.01
N ASN A 577 -34.03 -2.38 -33.47
CA ASN A 577 -34.75 -3.45 -34.16
C ASN A 577 -34.59 -3.31 -35.67
N LEU A 578 -34.18 -4.39 -36.34
CA LEU A 578 -34.12 -4.50 -37.80
C LEU A 578 -35.49 -4.93 -38.35
N PHE A 579 -36.07 -4.09 -39.20
CA PHE A 579 -37.30 -4.37 -39.94
C PHE A 579 -36.95 -4.65 -41.41
N ALA A 580 -37.51 -5.72 -41.95
CA ALA A 580 -37.41 -6.07 -43.38
C ALA A 580 -38.80 -6.09 -44.00
N GLY A 581 -38.94 -5.47 -45.17
CA GLY A 581 -40.12 -5.61 -46.01
C GLY A 581 -39.90 -6.63 -47.14
N ASN A 582 -40.86 -6.75 -48.05
CA ASN A 582 -40.69 -7.54 -49.28
C ASN A 582 -39.53 -7.03 -50.15
N THR A 583 -39.19 -5.74 -50.03
CA THR A 583 -37.97 -5.13 -50.52
C THR A 583 -37.45 -4.12 -49.49
N GLY A 584 -36.13 -4.01 -49.33
CA GLY A 584 -35.49 -3.06 -48.42
C GLY A 584 -35.53 -3.44 -46.92
N THR A 585 -34.66 -2.77 -46.16
CA THR A 585 -34.52 -2.94 -44.71
C THR A 585 -34.26 -1.58 -44.04
N PHE A 586 -34.73 -1.41 -42.81
CA PHE A 586 -34.33 -0.27 -41.98
C PHE A 586 -34.22 -0.68 -40.52
N ASN A 587 -33.34 -0.01 -39.78
CA ASN A 587 -33.21 -0.17 -38.34
C ASN A 587 -33.89 0.98 -37.62
N ARG A 588 -34.42 0.71 -36.43
CA ARG A 588 -34.89 1.75 -35.51
C ARG A 588 -34.50 1.44 -34.08
N ARG A 589 -33.95 2.44 -33.41
CA ARG A 589 -33.49 2.36 -32.03
C ARG A 589 -34.68 2.17 -31.09
N LEU A 590 -34.42 1.60 -29.91
CA LEU A 590 -35.43 1.52 -28.86
C LEU A 590 -35.90 2.94 -28.50
N GLY A 591 -37.22 3.12 -28.36
CA GLY A 591 -37.85 4.42 -28.10
C GLY A 591 -38.23 5.22 -29.35
N GLU A 592 -37.75 4.87 -30.54
CA GLU A 592 -38.22 5.50 -31.77
C GLU A 592 -39.59 4.92 -32.18
N THR A 593 -40.47 5.70 -32.83
CA THR A 593 -41.80 5.24 -33.33
C THR A 593 -41.80 4.65 -34.75
N THR A 594 -42.18 3.37 -34.95
CA THR A 594 -42.27 2.77 -36.31
C THR A 594 -43.64 3.14 -36.79
N THR A 595 -43.73 3.92 -37.86
CA THR A 595 -45.03 4.10 -38.51
C THR A 595 -45.16 3.11 -39.66
N ILE A 596 -46.07 2.14 -39.53
CA ILE A 596 -46.56 1.38 -40.68
C ILE A 596 -47.71 2.21 -41.24
N ARG A 597 -47.53 2.78 -42.44
CA ARG A 597 -48.54 3.65 -43.07
C ARG A 597 -49.20 2.92 -44.21
N GLY A 598 -50.50 2.67 -44.08
CA GLY A 598 -51.36 2.72 -45.24
C GLY A 598 -51.48 4.17 -45.67
N GLY A 599 -51.37 4.47 -46.97
CA GLY A 599 -51.89 5.75 -47.41
C GLY A 599 -53.39 5.61 -47.34
N LEU A 600 -54.09 5.96 -46.25
CA LEU A 600 -55.51 6.32 -46.17
C LEU A 600 -55.57 7.39 -45.08
N ALA A 601 -56.18 8.53 -45.38
CA ALA A 601 -56.32 9.59 -44.37
C ALA A 601 -57.34 9.16 -43.30
N GLU A 602 -57.22 9.70 -42.08
CA GLU A 602 -57.98 9.27 -40.90
C GLU A 602 -59.51 9.46 -41.06
N ASP A 603 -59.92 10.45 -41.87
CA ASP A 603 -61.28 10.97 -42.03
C ASP A 603 -61.85 10.88 -43.46
N ALA A 604 -61.09 10.34 -44.42
CA ALA A 604 -61.49 10.37 -45.83
C ALA A 604 -62.41 9.21 -46.24
N ALA A 605 -63.62 9.54 -46.72
CA ALA A 605 -64.42 8.68 -47.57
C ALA A 605 -64.00 8.90 -49.04
N ALA A 606 -63.22 7.96 -49.59
CA ALA A 606 -62.66 7.89 -50.94
C ALA A 606 -61.56 8.90 -51.32
N SER A 607 -60.30 8.42 -51.34
CA SER A 607 -59.33 8.68 -52.43
C SER A 607 -58.19 7.65 -52.41
N ASN A 608 -57.27 7.76 -53.39
CA ASN A 608 -56.16 6.92 -53.92
C ASN A 608 -55.29 6.06 -52.97
N LYS A 609 -55.92 5.37 -52.02
CA LYS A 609 -55.31 5.10 -50.73
C LYS A 609 -55.93 3.84 -50.08
N ASN A 610 -55.86 2.71 -50.79
CA ASN A 610 -56.66 1.49 -50.51
C ASN A 610 -56.38 0.78 -49.16
N ILE A 611 -55.29 1.11 -48.46
CA ILE A 611 -54.91 0.49 -47.18
C ILE A 611 -54.88 1.54 -46.08
N ARG A 612 -55.52 1.26 -44.95
CA ARG A 612 -55.40 2.00 -43.69
C ARG A 612 -54.74 1.13 -42.63
N THR A 613 -53.89 1.73 -41.81
CA THR A 613 -53.33 1.10 -40.62
C THR A 613 -53.88 1.79 -39.37
N VAL A 614 -54.39 1.03 -38.40
CA VAL A 614 -54.94 1.56 -37.15
C VAL A 614 -54.24 0.89 -35.98
N ALA A 615 -53.57 1.67 -35.12
CA ALA A 615 -52.91 1.16 -33.93
C ALA A 615 -53.85 1.25 -32.72
N LYS A 616 -54.17 0.12 -32.11
CA LYS A 616 -55.01 0.03 -30.91
C LYS A 616 -54.61 -1.19 -30.07
N ASP A 617 -54.59 -1.05 -28.75
CA ASP A 617 -54.36 -2.14 -27.78
C ASP A 617 -53.12 -3.01 -28.06
N GLY A 618 -52.03 -2.39 -28.56
CA GLY A 618 -50.79 -3.10 -28.87
C GLY A 618 -50.78 -3.88 -30.19
N GLN A 619 -51.83 -3.74 -31.02
CA GLN A 619 -51.92 -4.30 -32.36
C GLN A 619 -51.99 -3.19 -33.43
N VAL A 620 -51.66 -3.54 -34.67
CA VAL A 620 -51.85 -2.68 -35.85
C VAL A 620 -52.78 -3.41 -36.81
N ASP A 621 -54.02 -2.96 -36.89
CA ASP A 621 -55.00 -3.47 -37.86
C ASP A 621 -54.65 -2.94 -39.25
N ILE A 622 -54.72 -3.82 -40.25
CA ILE A 622 -54.58 -3.47 -41.67
C ILE A 622 -55.97 -3.60 -42.31
N LEU A 623 -56.52 -2.49 -42.74
CA LEU A 623 -57.88 -2.39 -43.27
C LEU A 623 -57.84 -2.04 -44.76
N LEU A 624 -58.75 -2.63 -45.54
CA LEU A 624 -59.05 -2.22 -46.91
C LEU A 624 -60.11 -1.12 -46.91
N ALA A 625 -60.09 -0.26 -47.92
CA ALA A 625 -61.19 0.67 -48.18
C ALA A 625 -62.45 -0.08 -48.64
N ASP A 626 -63.64 0.37 -48.23
CA ASP A 626 -64.92 -0.22 -48.64
C ASP A 626 -65.11 -0.17 -50.16
N ASN A 627 -64.63 0.90 -50.80
CA ASN A 627 -64.53 1.03 -52.26
C ASN A 627 -63.05 1.07 -52.66
N LEU A 628 -62.64 0.12 -53.49
CA LEU A 628 -61.26 0.02 -53.97
C LEU A 628 -61.04 0.93 -55.19
N ASP A 629 -60.07 1.83 -55.09
CA ASP A 629 -59.59 2.66 -56.20
C ASP A 629 -58.40 1.96 -56.87
N VAL A 630 -58.70 1.20 -57.93
CA VAL A 630 -57.72 0.39 -58.66
C VAL A 630 -57.88 0.58 -60.16
N THR A 631 -56.78 0.55 -60.90
CA THR A 631 -56.79 0.68 -62.36
C THR A 631 -57.21 -0.61 -63.08
N GLY A 632 -57.20 -1.73 -62.36
CA GLY A 632 -57.79 -2.96 -62.84
C GLY A 632 -57.91 -4.03 -61.76
N VAL A 633 -58.92 -4.87 -61.92
CA VAL A 633 -59.14 -6.08 -61.16
C VAL A 633 -59.06 -7.26 -62.13
N LYS A 634 -58.06 -8.11 -61.94
CA LYS A 634 -57.91 -9.34 -62.71
C LYS A 634 -58.34 -10.54 -61.87
N THR A 635 -59.28 -11.32 -62.38
CA THR A 635 -59.74 -12.57 -61.77
C THR A 635 -59.71 -13.66 -62.83
N GLY A 636 -58.65 -14.47 -62.85
CA GLY A 636 -58.41 -15.42 -63.93
C GLY A 636 -58.27 -14.73 -65.29
N ASP A 637 -59.12 -15.11 -66.25
CA ASP A 637 -59.16 -14.56 -67.61
C ASP A 637 -59.99 -13.28 -67.74
N THR A 638 -60.71 -12.90 -66.67
CA THR A 638 -61.51 -11.69 -66.61
C THR A 638 -60.67 -10.52 -66.10
N LEU A 639 -60.63 -9.44 -66.86
CA LEU A 639 -60.03 -8.18 -66.50
C LEU A 639 -61.10 -7.09 -66.52
N LEU A 640 -61.39 -6.51 -65.37
CA LEU A 640 -62.10 -5.24 -65.27
C LEU A 640 -61.06 -4.14 -65.17
N ASN A 641 -61.04 -3.20 -66.10
CA ASN A 641 -60.10 -2.08 -66.09
C ASN A 641 -60.80 -0.78 -66.52
N THR A 642 -60.02 0.27 -66.77
CA THR A 642 -60.53 1.56 -67.25
C THR A 642 -61.22 1.52 -68.61
N ASP A 643 -61.01 0.47 -69.41
CA ASP A 643 -61.69 0.25 -70.68
C ASP A 643 -62.98 -0.61 -70.53
N GLY A 644 -63.20 -1.25 -69.38
CA GLY A 644 -64.40 -2.01 -69.07
C GLY A 644 -64.12 -3.48 -68.72
N LEU A 645 -65.07 -4.36 -69.01
CA LEU A 645 -64.98 -5.81 -68.76
C LEU A 645 -64.42 -6.52 -69.99
N HIS A 646 -63.26 -7.14 -69.83
CA HIS A 646 -62.66 -8.03 -70.82
C HIS A 646 -62.66 -9.46 -70.29
N ILE A 647 -63.09 -10.43 -71.09
CA ILE A 647 -62.86 -11.85 -70.84
C ILE A 647 -61.95 -12.36 -71.95
N THR A 648 -60.73 -12.78 -71.62
CA THR A 648 -59.76 -13.28 -72.61
C THR A 648 -60.34 -14.50 -73.32
N GLY A 649 -60.42 -14.46 -74.67
CA GLY A 649 -61.06 -15.53 -75.46
C GLY A 649 -62.60 -15.61 -75.33
N GLY A 650 -63.22 -14.67 -74.62
CA GLY A 650 -64.65 -14.59 -74.31
C GLY A 650 -65.30 -13.30 -74.81
N PRO A 651 -66.54 -13.03 -74.37
CA PRO A 651 -67.20 -11.75 -74.59
C PRO A 651 -66.49 -10.59 -73.87
N SER A 652 -66.64 -9.38 -74.39
CA SER A 652 -66.22 -8.15 -73.72
C SER A 652 -67.30 -7.08 -73.75
N VAL A 653 -67.35 -6.27 -72.70
CA VAL A 653 -68.19 -5.08 -72.59
C VAL A 653 -67.25 -3.93 -72.26
N THR A 654 -66.84 -3.21 -73.29
CA THR A 654 -65.85 -2.14 -73.15
C THR A 654 -66.44 -0.80 -73.54
N THR A 655 -65.66 0.27 -73.38
CA THR A 655 -66.05 1.60 -73.88
C THR A 655 -66.26 1.63 -75.39
N GLY A 656 -65.65 0.68 -76.12
CA GLY A 656 -65.86 0.46 -77.55
C GLY A 656 -67.11 -0.35 -77.91
N GLY A 657 -67.92 -0.77 -76.93
CA GLY A 657 -69.17 -1.52 -77.13
C GLY A 657 -69.09 -2.99 -76.69
N ILE A 658 -70.08 -3.78 -77.12
CA ILE A 658 -70.19 -5.19 -76.77
C ILE A 658 -69.63 -6.05 -77.91
N ASN A 659 -68.63 -6.87 -77.61
CA ASN A 659 -68.18 -7.93 -78.49
C ASN A 659 -68.61 -9.28 -77.89
N ALA A 660 -69.49 -10.01 -78.57
CA ALA A 660 -69.95 -11.32 -78.11
C ALA A 660 -68.86 -12.43 -78.21
N GLY A 661 -67.70 -12.13 -78.80
CA GLY A 661 -66.58 -13.06 -78.92
C GLY A 661 -66.93 -14.29 -79.77
N ASN A 662 -67.59 -14.07 -80.92
CA ASN A 662 -68.09 -15.11 -81.84
C ASN A 662 -69.00 -16.17 -81.19
N ARG A 663 -69.70 -15.81 -80.11
CA ARG A 663 -70.71 -16.65 -79.47
C ARG A 663 -72.10 -16.16 -79.78
N VAL A 664 -73.07 -17.08 -79.73
CA VAL A 664 -74.49 -16.73 -79.85
C VAL A 664 -74.89 -15.84 -78.68
N ILE A 665 -75.45 -14.67 -78.99
CA ILE A 665 -76.17 -13.86 -78.01
C ILE A 665 -77.57 -14.48 -77.89
N SER A 666 -77.79 -15.24 -76.82
CA SER A 666 -79.09 -15.87 -76.53
C SER A 666 -79.97 -14.93 -75.70
N ASN A 667 -81.27 -15.19 -75.68
CA ASN A 667 -82.28 -14.38 -74.97
C ASN A 667 -82.43 -12.94 -75.50
N VAL A 668 -82.22 -12.73 -76.81
CA VAL A 668 -82.57 -11.46 -77.47
C VAL A 668 -84.07 -11.46 -77.79
N GLY A 669 -84.80 -10.50 -77.23
CA GLY A 669 -86.24 -10.30 -77.50
C GLY A 669 -86.53 -9.97 -78.97
N ASP A 670 -87.80 -9.82 -79.35
CA ASP A 670 -88.13 -9.31 -80.69
C ASP A 670 -87.71 -7.85 -80.82
N ALA A 671 -87.01 -7.52 -81.90
CA ALA A 671 -86.68 -6.14 -82.20
C ALA A 671 -87.96 -5.34 -82.44
N VAL A 672 -88.15 -4.28 -81.65
CA VAL A 672 -89.28 -3.35 -81.78
C VAL A 672 -88.78 -2.02 -82.33
N ASN A 673 -87.65 -1.52 -81.80
CA ASN A 673 -87.03 -0.29 -82.26
C ASN A 673 -86.00 -0.57 -83.37
N ASP A 674 -85.68 0.46 -84.14
CA ASP A 674 -84.72 0.42 -85.26
C ASP A 674 -83.28 0.06 -84.86
N THR A 675 -82.93 0.23 -83.58
CA THR A 675 -81.61 -0.06 -83.01
C THR A 675 -81.55 -1.34 -82.17
N ASP A 676 -82.66 -2.08 -82.08
CA ASP A 676 -82.69 -3.38 -81.42
C ASP A 676 -82.06 -4.46 -82.32
N ALA A 677 -81.38 -5.44 -81.73
CA ALA A 677 -80.89 -6.59 -82.47
C ALA A 677 -82.04 -7.53 -82.87
N VAL A 678 -82.17 -7.86 -84.16
CA VAL A 678 -83.18 -8.82 -84.67
C VAL A 678 -82.80 -10.26 -84.31
N ASN A 679 -83.79 -11.07 -83.94
CA ASN A 679 -83.59 -12.51 -83.70
C ASN A 679 -83.99 -13.36 -84.93
N LYS A 680 -83.58 -14.64 -84.95
CA LYS A 680 -83.78 -15.53 -86.12
C LYS A 680 -85.25 -15.69 -86.53
N ARG A 681 -86.19 -15.71 -85.57
CA ARG A 681 -87.62 -15.91 -85.86
C ARG A 681 -88.18 -14.80 -86.75
N GLN A 682 -87.72 -13.56 -86.59
CA GLN A 682 -88.16 -12.44 -87.41
C GLN A 682 -87.74 -12.59 -88.89
N LEU A 683 -86.60 -13.24 -89.18
CA LEU A 683 -86.13 -13.50 -90.56
C LEU A 683 -86.87 -14.68 -91.24
N ASP A 684 -87.16 -15.74 -90.50
CA ASP A 684 -87.82 -16.93 -91.05
C ASP A 684 -89.24 -16.60 -91.59
N ASN A 685 -89.97 -15.68 -90.94
CA ASN A 685 -91.31 -15.25 -91.37
C ASN A 685 -91.34 -14.51 -92.72
N LEU A 686 -90.25 -13.86 -93.15
CA LEU A 686 -90.17 -13.15 -94.43
C LEU A 686 -90.07 -14.13 -95.61
N SER A 687 -89.43 -15.28 -95.42
CA SER A 687 -89.14 -16.25 -96.47
C SER A 687 -90.39 -16.97 -97.01
N THR A 688 -91.46 -17.10 -96.23
CA THR A 688 -92.65 -17.89 -96.60
C THR A 688 -93.62 -17.18 -97.56
N THR A 689 -93.54 -15.85 -97.69
CA THR A 689 -94.52 -15.06 -98.47
C THR A 689 -94.22 -15.03 -99.98
N VAL A 690 -92.98 -15.24 -100.40
CA VAL A 690 -92.53 -15.01 -101.80
C VAL A 690 -92.82 -16.17 -102.78
N SER A 691 -93.13 -17.39 -102.30
CA SER A 691 -93.09 -18.61 -103.12
C SER A 691 -94.42 -19.10 -103.78
N ARG A 692 -95.44 -18.27 -104.11
CA ARG A 692 -96.83 -18.75 -104.42
C ARG A 692 -97.43 -18.79 -105.88
N GLY A 693 -97.00 -18.10 -106.96
CA GLY A 693 -97.44 -18.31 -108.40
C GLY A 693 -98.90 -17.93 -108.91
N TRP A 694 -99.25 -18.08 -110.24
CA TRP A 694 -100.62 -17.85 -110.90
C TRP A 694 -100.99 -18.84 -112.07
N ASN A 695 -102.25 -18.97 -112.57
CA ASN A 695 -102.72 -20.05 -113.52
C ASN A 695 -103.34 -19.59 -114.89
N ILE A 696 -103.33 -20.45 -115.96
CA ILE A 696 -103.97 -20.26 -117.30
C ILE A 696 -104.91 -21.42 -117.74
N GLN A 697 -106.00 -21.13 -118.48
CA GLN A 697 -107.03 -22.08 -118.99
C GLN A 697 -107.65 -21.59 -120.32
N ALA A 698 -107.99 -22.48 -121.28
CA ALA A 698 -108.66 -22.13 -122.55
C ALA A 698 -109.93 -22.98 -122.80
N ASN A 699 -111.03 -22.34 -123.27
CA ASN A 699 -112.33 -22.96 -123.62
C ASN A 699 -112.88 -24.00 -122.59
N GLY A 700 -112.64 -23.77 -121.30
CA GLY A 700 -113.16 -24.61 -120.21
C GLY A 700 -112.43 -25.93 -119.96
N GLY A 701 -111.19 -26.11 -120.47
CA GLY A 701 -110.33 -27.28 -120.20
C GLY A 701 -109.55 -27.23 -118.86
N ASP A 702 -108.52 -28.05 -118.66
CA ASP A 702 -107.71 -28.07 -117.42
C ASP A 702 -106.91 -26.78 -117.19
N THR A 703 -106.56 -26.50 -115.93
CA THR A 703 -105.80 -25.29 -115.52
C THR A 703 -104.32 -25.62 -115.31
N GLU A 704 -103.42 -24.75 -115.79
CA GLU A 704 -101.97 -24.94 -115.63
C GLU A 704 -101.32 -23.75 -114.91
N THR A 705 -100.50 -24.01 -113.87
CA THR A 705 -99.85 -22.98 -113.04
C THR A 705 -98.55 -22.50 -113.67
N VAL A 706 -98.43 -21.18 -113.84
CA VAL A 706 -97.25 -20.44 -114.29
C VAL A 706 -96.47 -19.99 -113.06
N ALA A 707 -95.30 -20.60 -112.82
CA ALA A 707 -94.43 -20.21 -111.72
C ALA A 707 -93.74 -18.86 -112.03
N PRO A 708 -93.16 -18.16 -111.02
CA PRO A 708 -92.34 -16.97 -111.28
C PRO A 708 -91.15 -17.31 -112.19
N GLY A 709 -91.31 -17.11 -113.51
CA GLY A 709 -90.31 -17.41 -114.54
C GLY A 709 -90.80 -17.98 -115.89
N ASP A 710 -92.04 -18.47 -116.05
CA ASP A 710 -92.50 -19.28 -117.24
C ASP A 710 -93.17 -18.48 -118.43
N THR A 711 -93.45 -19.11 -119.61
CA THR A 711 -94.03 -18.49 -120.87
C THR A 711 -95.14 -19.31 -121.62
N VAL A 712 -96.08 -18.69 -122.39
CA VAL A 712 -97.27 -19.30 -123.10
C VAL A 712 -97.34 -18.99 -124.64
N ASN A 713 -97.86 -19.91 -125.51
CA ASN A 713 -97.93 -19.83 -127.01
C ASN A 713 -99.33 -20.11 -127.67
N VAL A 714 -99.66 -19.59 -128.89
CA VAL A 714 -100.95 -19.75 -129.66
C VAL A 714 -100.72 -19.97 -131.18
N ALA A 715 -101.42 -20.91 -131.86
CA ALA A 715 -101.20 -21.33 -133.27
C ALA A 715 -102.44 -21.20 -134.24
N GLN A 716 -102.26 -21.22 -135.58
CA GLN A 716 -103.31 -20.98 -136.64
C GLN A 716 -103.65 -22.22 -137.54
N GLY A 717 -104.77 -22.20 -138.32
CA GLY A 717 -105.28 -23.31 -139.18
C GLY A 717 -105.81 -22.90 -140.59
N ASP A 718 -106.47 -23.80 -141.36
CA ASP A 718 -106.69 -23.62 -142.83
C ASP A 718 -107.65 -22.50 -143.27
N ASN A 719 -108.80 -22.35 -142.60
CA ASN A 719 -109.82 -21.35 -142.96
C ASN A 719 -109.75 -20.08 -142.09
N ILE A 720 -108.77 -20.01 -141.16
CA ILE A 720 -108.61 -18.97 -140.11
C ILE A 720 -107.15 -18.47 -140.02
N GLU A 721 -106.93 -17.17 -140.17
CA GLU A 721 -105.62 -16.50 -140.11
C GLU A 721 -105.35 -15.88 -138.72
N VAL A 722 -104.17 -16.09 -138.10
CA VAL A 722 -103.78 -15.50 -136.79
C VAL A 722 -102.49 -14.67 -136.87
N THR A 723 -102.53 -13.40 -136.47
CA THR A 723 -101.36 -12.50 -136.49
C THR A 723 -101.15 -11.77 -135.16
N ARG A 724 -99.90 -11.50 -134.76
CA ARG A 724 -99.55 -10.79 -133.51
C ARG A 724 -98.82 -9.47 -133.78
N ALA A 725 -99.30 -8.39 -133.17
CA ALA A 725 -98.64 -7.07 -133.15
C ALA A 725 -98.50 -6.59 -131.69
N GLY A 726 -97.28 -6.63 -131.14
CA GLY A 726 -97.01 -6.25 -129.74
C GLY A 726 -97.79 -7.11 -128.73
N LYS A 727 -98.78 -6.49 -128.07
CA LYS A 727 -99.64 -7.12 -127.07
C LYS A 727 -101.01 -7.58 -127.62
N THR A 728 -101.26 -7.44 -128.93
CA THR A 728 -102.56 -7.77 -129.57
C THR A 728 -102.45 -8.99 -130.49
N LEU A 729 -103.51 -9.83 -130.51
CA LEU A 729 -103.67 -11.03 -131.36
C LEU A 729 -104.94 -10.88 -132.23
N ASN A 730 -104.83 -10.99 -133.57
CA ASN A 730 -105.95 -10.87 -134.53
C ASN A 730 -106.34 -12.24 -135.13
N ILE A 731 -107.64 -12.51 -135.34
CA ILE A 731 -108.19 -13.79 -135.87
C ILE A 731 -109.32 -13.52 -136.91
N ALA A 732 -109.23 -14.04 -138.16
CA ALA A 732 -110.20 -13.78 -139.25
C ALA A 732 -110.38 -14.95 -140.28
N THR A 733 -111.49 -15.00 -141.05
CA THR A 733 -111.77 -16.03 -142.12
C THR A 733 -111.10 -15.74 -143.47
N SER A 734 -110.62 -16.78 -144.15
CA SER A 734 -109.87 -16.67 -145.42
C SER A 734 -110.69 -16.21 -146.65
N ARG A 735 -110.04 -15.51 -147.60
CA ARG A 735 -110.64 -14.94 -148.83
C ARG A 735 -110.91 -15.96 -149.96
N LYS A 736 -110.37 -17.17 -149.88
CA LYS A 736 -110.68 -18.29 -150.78
C LYS A 736 -111.19 -19.44 -149.93
N VAL A 737 -112.43 -19.87 -150.16
CA VAL A 737 -113.04 -20.99 -149.44
C VAL A 737 -113.09 -22.22 -150.34
N ASN A 738 -112.74 -23.37 -149.78
CA ASN A 738 -112.77 -24.67 -150.43
C ASN A 738 -113.82 -25.56 -149.76
N PHE A 739 -114.75 -26.16 -150.53
CA PHE A 739 -115.77 -27.09 -150.01
C PHE A 739 -115.72 -28.41 -150.78
N ASP A 740 -115.49 -29.52 -150.07
CA ASP A 740 -115.45 -30.89 -150.59
C ASP A 740 -116.83 -31.46 -150.95
N ASN A 741 -117.93 -30.86 -150.45
CA ASN A 741 -119.31 -31.20 -150.81
C ASN A 741 -120.22 -29.96 -150.70
N VAL A 742 -121.13 -29.82 -151.65
CA VAL A 742 -122.26 -28.87 -151.57
C VAL A 742 -123.52 -29.67 -151.84
N ALA A 743 -124.40 -29.78 -150.84
CA ALA A 743 -125.72 -30.32 -151.02
C ALA A 743 -126.55 -29.34 -151.88
N ILE A 744 -126.65 -29.63 -153.18
CA ILE A 744 -127.46 -28.91 -154.18
C ILE A 744 -128.19 -29.90 -155.10
N GLY A 745 -129.21 -30.58 -154.56
CA GLY A 745 -130.33 -31.16 -155.32
C GLY A 745 -129.96 -32.02 -156.54
N ALA A 746 -130.58 -31.76 -157.69
CA ALA A 746 -130.33 -32.52 -158.94
C ALA A 746 -130.69 -31.72 -160.20
N ILE A 747 -131.00 -30.45 -160.02
CA ILE A 747 -131.81 -29.66 -160.90
C ILE A 747 -131.34 -28.25 -160.68
N THR A 748 -130.74 -27.67 -161.71
CA THR A 748 -130.20 -26.33 -161.59
C THR A 748 -130.06 -25.70 -162.96
N LEU A 749 -130.23 -24.40 -162.91
CA LEU A 749 -130.67 -23.59 -164.01
C LEU A 749 -129.48 -22.75 -164.48
N ASP A 750 -129.05 -23.05 -165.69
CA ASP A 750 -128.08 -22.23 -166.39
C ASP A 750 -128.66 -20.81 -166.56
N LYS A 751 -128.00 -19.82 -165.93
CA LYS A 751 -128.50 -18.43 -165.87
C LYS A 751 -128.48 -17.72 -167.23
N ASP A 752 -127.83 -18.30 -168.23
CA ASP A 752 -127.59 -17.68 -169.52
C ASP A 752 -128.39 -18.34 -170.68
N SER A 753 -129.04 -19.52 -170.51
CA SER A 753 -129.70 -20.27 -171.62
C SER A 753 -131.09 -20.93 -171.41
N GLY A 754 -131.57 -21.20 -170.20
CA GLY A 754 -132.89 -21.83 -169.98
C GLY A 754 -132.99 -23.33 -170.34
N LYS A 755 -131.84 -23.98 -170.57
CA LYS A 755 -131.76 -25.42 -170.83
C LYS A 755 -131.81 -26.18 -169.50
N ILE A 756 -132.78 -27.07 -169.35
CA ILE A 756 -132.79 -28.05 -168.26
C ILE A 756 -131.94 -29.23 -168.70
N SER A 757 -130.73 -29.31 -168.13
CA SER A 757 -129.83 -30.44 -168.28
C SER A 757 -130.01 -31.40 -167.10
N GLY A 758 -129.87 -32.68 -167.42
CA GLY A 758 -129.91 -33.75 -166.41
C GLY A 758 -130.95 -34.85 -166.61
N LEU A 759 -131.59 -35.00 -167.79
CA LEU A 759 -132.36 -36.23 -168.10
C LEU A 759 -131.69 -37.03 -169.23
N ALA A 760 -131.48 -38.32 -168.97
CA ALA A 760 -130.84 -39.28 -169.87
C ALA A 760 -131.86 -40.14 -170.63
N ASP A 761 -131.47 -40.64 -171.81
CA ASP A 761 -132.24 -41.59 -172.64
C ASP A 761 -132.67 -42.80 -171.82
N GLY A 762 -133.96 -43.08 -171.80
CA GLY A 762 -134.45 -44.20 -171.02
C GLY A 762 -134.35 -45.56 -171.67
N ALA A 763 -134.11 -46.63 -170.92
CA ALA A 763 -134.13 -47.99 -171.45
C ALA A 763 -135.53 -48.35 -172.04
N LEU A 764 -135.60 -49.04 -173.20
CA LEU A 764 -136.86 -49.54 -173.80
C LEU A 764 -137.14 -50.98 -173.35
N ALA A 765 -137.15 -51.17 -172.04
CA ALA A 765 -137.45 -52.43 -171.37
C ALA A 765 -138.70 -52.22 -170.47
N PRO A 766 -139.50 -53.27 -170.20
CA PRO A 766 -140.78 -53.18 -169.45
C PRO A 766 -140.71 -52.55 -168.06
N ASP A 767 -139.49 -52.31 -167.61
CA ASP A 767 -139.08 -51.96 -166.27
C ASP A 767 -138.23 -50.68 -166.21
N SER A 768 -138.10 -49.92 -167.30
CA SER A 768 -137.38 -48.63 -167.29
C SER A 768 -138.24 -47.44 -166.79
N ARG A 769 -137.67 -46.57 -165.95
CA ARG A 769 -138.30 -45.37 -165.35
C ARG A 769 -137.75 -44.04 -165.85
N ASP A 770 -136.92 -44.13 -166.86
CA ASP A 770 -136.15 -43.03 -167.36
C ASP A 770 -136.99 -42.18 -168.34
N ALA A 771 -136.76 -40.88 -168.37
CA ALA A 771 -137.48 -40.00 -169.29
C ALA A 771 -137.11 -40.34 -170.73
N VAL A 772 -138.14 -40.45 -171.59
CA VAL A 772 -137.90 -40.75 -173.00
C VAL A 772 -137.37 -39.52 -173.71
N THR A 773 -136.28 -39.71 -174.42
CA THR A 773 -135.60 -38.63 -175.11
C THR A 773 -136.00 -38.63 -176.59
N GLY A 774 -135.83 -37.50 -177.27
CA GLY A 774 -136.42 -37.28 -178.60
C GLY A 774 -136.00 -38.27 -179.69
N SER A 775 -134.88 -38.98 -179.53
CA SER A 775 -134.40 -40.05 -180.42
C SER A 775 -135.32 -41.27 -180.43
N GLN A 776 -135.92 -41.61 -179.28
CA GLN A 776 -136.70 -42.84 -179.08
C GLN A 776 -138.07 -42.82 -179.76
N LEU A 777 -138.71 -41.65 -179.88
CA LEU A 777 -140.06 -41.49 -180.45
C LEU A 777 -140.08 -41.56 -181.99
N PHE A 778 -138.97 -41.21 -182.66
CA PHE A 778 -138.90 -41.14 -184.12
C PHE A 778 -138.88 -42.53 -184.79
N SER A 779 -138.25 -43.54 -184.16
CA SER A 779 -138.17 -44.91 -184.71
C SER A 779 -139.53 -45.63 -184.78
N THR A 780 -140.40 -45.44 -183.78
CA THR A 780 -141.73 -46.10 -183.72
C THR A 780 -142.64 -45.68 -184.87
N HIS A 781 -142.56 -44.43 -185.32
CA HIS A 781 -143.43 -43.89 -186.37
C HIS A 781 -143.22 -44.57 -187.74
N LYS A 782 -142.00 -45.06 -188.05
CA LYS A 782 -141.66 -45.70 -189.34
C LYS A 782 -142.31 -47.08 -189.52
N ASN A 783 -142.47 -47.86 -188.44
CA ASN A 783 -143.00 -49.24 -188.46
C ASN A 783 -144.52 -49.31 -188.71
N VAL A 784 -145.30 -48.32 -188.27
CA VAL A 784 -146.78 -48.31 -188.35
C VAL A 784 -147.30 -48.13 -189.78
N SER A 785 -146.62 -47.33 -190.62
CA SER A 785 -147.08 -47.09 -192.00
C SER A 785 -146.95 -48.32 -192.92
N THR A 786 -145.96 -49.20 -192.70
CA THR A 786 -145.79 -50.44 -193.48
C THR A 786 -146.86 -51.50 -193.18
N ASN A 787 -147.27 -51.65 -191.91
CA ASN A 787 -148.33 -52.59 -191.51
C ASN A 787 -149.71 -52.25 -192.14
N SER A 788 -150.03 -50.97 -192.39
CA SER A 788 -151.28 -50.55 -193.03
C SER A 788 -151.41 -50.93 -194.52
N GLN A 789 -150.31 -51.03 -195.30
CA GLN A 789 -150.36 -51.42 -196.73
C GLN A 789 -150.57 -52.94 -196.95
N ASN A 790 -150.06 -53.80 -196.05
CA ASN A 790 -150.11 -55.28 -196.19
C ASN A 790 -151.45 -55.94 -195.75
N ILE A 791 -152.16 -55.42 -194.73
CA ILE A 791 -153.43 -56.00 -194.22
C ILE A 791 -154.58 -55.91 -195.25
N ALA A 792 -154.68 -54.80 -195.99
CA ALA A 792 -155.78 -54.57 -196.92
C ALA A 792 -155.76 -55.54 -198.12
N ALA A 793 -154.57 -56.01 -198.54
CA ALA A 793 -154.44 -57.10 -199.52
C ALA A 793 -154.99 -58.45 -198.99
N ASN A 794 -154.78 -58.80 -197.71
CA ASN A 794 -155.24 -60.07 -197.13
C ASN A 794 -156.78 -60.17 -196.97
N LYS A 795 -157.50 -59.07 -196.74
CA LYS A 795 -158.98 -59.11 -196.62
C LYS A 795 -159.68 -59.41 -197.94
N ALA A 796 -159.07 -59.08 -199.07
CA ALA A 796 -159.59 -59.47 -200.38
C ALA A 796 -159.60 -61.00 -200.62
N GLN A 797 -158.81 -61.83 -199.89
CA GLN A 797 -158.69 -63.30 -200.10
C GLN A 797 -159.61 -64.17 -199.21
N ILE A 798 -159.75 -63.91 -197.90
CA ILE A 798 -160.53 -64.81 -196.98
C ILE A 798 -162.04 -64.72 -197.25
N ASP A 799 -162.54 -63.54 -197.61
CA ASP A 799 -163.97 -63.35 -197.91
C ASP A 799 -164.38 -64.10 -199.20
N SER A 800 -163.45 -64.47 -200.08
CA SER A 800 -163.68 -65.34 -201.24
C SER A 800 -163.38 -66.81 -201.00
N GLY A 801 -162.88 -67.23 -199.84
CA GLY A 801 -162.65 -68.64 -199.47
C GLY A 801 -161.52 -69.39 -200.20
N LEU A 802 -161.32 -69.10 -201.48
CA LEU A 802 -160.28 -69.50 -202.46
C LEU A 802 -158.90 -68.90 -202.19
#